data_AF-A0A834LE41-F1
#
_entry.id   AF-A0A834LE41-F1
#
_cell.length_a   1.000
_cell.length_b   1.000
_cell.length_c   1.000
_cell.angle_alpha   90.00
_cell.angle_beta   90.00
_cell.angle_gamma   90.00
#
_symmetry.space_group_name_H-M   'P 1'
#
loop_
_entity.id
_entity.type
_entity.pdbx_description
1 polymer ?
#
loop_
_entity_poly.entity_id
_entity_poly.type
_entity_poly.pdbx_seq_one_letter_code
_entity_poly.pdbx_strand_id
1 'polypeptide(L)'
;MPVVENGESRELSSLLVENFLTREELLDRVRKVALKEGFATTIKKSKQGCYVIIGCDRGGKYRGTSVPLNKRKKISGSRLINCPFELWGKKKGSERWKVEIKNASHNHEPSKDMFGHPYCRRFSNEEVLSIKRMTTAGIPPRQILTSLRQSNPNCKAIARTVYNAKANITKVVLVGRTMIQALFDELGQGDFTFDIKRDGNGRLTHLFFAHPSSIALTKSYPYVFVMDCTYKTNKYKMSLLDIVGVSSFNGSFYSCFAFMQKEEEGDYVWALERFSKILGHDQQPSVILSDRELALMNAIKVVFPGTANILCVWHIEKNVLSKCKSQFEKGEDWETFLLAWTNLIESPDESSFDEAWRLLEVEYKEKEYVLNYIKNNWLPFKERFVHAWTGKHLHFGNRVTSRAEGAHGMLKKYLTVSTGNFNEVREKICLAIENQYNEIKAKIASEKLRVTHKFRIPILKELVSHVSNFALGELFKQHELATSSILGPCRGHFSKTMGLPCAHMMTNKKGESLLLSDIHPQWRIDIRSFTNVDGGVNGNGSEIECLLKNFQDKYKCMPLVEKEDSLKQIAQLIDAPIPLTLEPSIQPTKDDHRVLRKEKEIALPPVILQLSRLRKRPENVVFATKLDIIVGLAHIRMKTLAGVLILSWLINMST
;
A
#
# COMPACT_ATOMS: atom_id res chain seq x y z
N MET A 1 -40.44 -12.64 -40.41
CA MET A 1 -39.17 -13.35 -40.66
C MET A 1 -39.50 -14.83 -40.73
N PRO A 2 -39.03 -15.56 -41.75
CA PRO A 2 -39.34 -16.97 -41.86
C PRO A 2 -38.78 -17.70 -40.64
N VAL A 3 -39.60 -18.57 -40.05
CA VAL A 3 -39.13 -19.55 -39.07
C VAL A 3 -38.22 -20.48 -39.86
N VAL A 4 -36.95 -20.58 -39.48
CA VAL A 4 -36.04 -21.55 -40.09
C VAL A 4 -36.46 -22.90 -39.52
N GLU A 5 -37.31 -23.62 -40.25
CA GLU A 5 -37.60 -25.04 -39.99
C GLU A 5 -36.37 -25.85 -40.36
N ASN A 6 -35.37 -25.86 -39.47
CA ASN A 6 -34.35 -26.89 -39.51
C ASN A 6 -35.04 -28.19 -39.11
N GLY A 7 -35.15 -29.12 -40.05
CA GLY A 7 -35.58 -30.49 -39.78
C GLY A 7 -34.90 -31.01 -38.52
N GLU A 8 -35.65 -31.70 -37.67
CA GLU A 8 -35.24 -32.16 -36.34
C GLU A 8 -33.78 -32.59 -36.33
N SER A 9 -32.91 -31.74 -35.74
CA SER A 9 -31.50 -32.07 -35.64
C SER A 9 -31.36 -33.40 -34.90
N ARG A 10 -30.75 -34.39 -35.54
CA ARG A 10 -30.47 -35.71 -34.95
C ARG A 10 -29.80 -35.60 -33.57
N GLU A 11 -29.01 -34.55 -33.33
CA GLU A 11 -28.38 -34.31 -32.03
C GLU A 11 -29.35 -33.75 -30.97
N LEU A 12 -30.33 -32.92 -31.32
CA LEU A 12 -31.36 -32.46 -30.36
C LEU A 12 -32.28 -33.62 -29.95
N SER A 13 -32.65 -34.49 -30.90
CA SER A 13 -33.46 -35.68 -30.62
C SER A 13 -32.73 -36.68 -29.72
N SER A 14 -31.39 -36.71 -29.75
CA SER A 14 -30.59 -37.54 -28.83
C SER A 14 -30.78 -37.16 -27.36
N LEU A 15 -31.07 -35.88 -27.06
CA LEU A 15 -31.28 -35.41 -25.69
C LEU A 15 -32.55 -35.97 -25.03
N LEU A 16 -33.55 -36.38 -25.82
CA LEU A 16 -34.82 -36.91 -25.33
C LEU A 16 -34.70 -38.32 -24.77
N VAL A 17 -33.68 -39.07 -25.21
CA VAL A 17 -33.46 -40.48 -24.84
C VAL A 17 -32.48 -40.60 -23.66
N GLU A 18 -31.69 -39.57 -23.39
CA GLU A 18 -30.71 -39.54 -22.31
C GLU A 18 -31.36 -39.28 -20.93
N ASN A 19 -30.83 -39.94 -19.89
CA ASN A 19 -31.21 -39.74 -18.49
C ASN A 19 -30.00 -39.26 -17.68
N PHE A 20 -30.14 -38.13 -17.01
CA PHE A 20 -29.03 -37.50 -16.27
C PHE A 20 -29.19 -37.70 -14.76
N LEU A 21 -28.10 -37.95 -14.05
CA LEU A 21 -28.14 -38.10 -12.59
C LEU A 21 -28.28 -36.73 -11.92
N THR A 22 -27.57 -35.74 -12.47
CA THR A 22 -27.55 -34.38 -11.93
C THR A 22 -28.15 -33.37 -12.90
N ARG A 23 -28.57 -32.23 -12.35
CA ARG A 23 -29.03 -31.08 -13.16
C ARG A 23 -27.88 -30.54 -14.00
N GLU A 24 -26.68 -30.58 -13.44
CA GLU A 24 -25.46 -30.05 -14.01
C GLU A 24 -25.04 -30.85 -15.24
N GLU A 25 -25.09 -32.19 -15.19
CA GLU A 25 -24.89 -33.07 -16.36
C GLU A 25 -25.85 -32.75 -17.51
N LEU A 26 -27.16 -32.64 -17.21
CA LEU A 26 -28.18 -32.28 -18.21
C LEU A 26 -27.84 -30.94 -18.87
N LEU A 27 -27.52 -29.93 -18.05
CA LEU A 27 -27.18 -28.60 -18.55
C LEU A 27 -25.92 -28.63 -19.42
N ASP A 28 -24.91 -29.41 -19.05
CA ASP A 28 -23.67 -29.52 -19.79
C ASP A 28 -23.88 -30.19 -21.15
N ARG A 29 -24.67 -31.27 -21.19
CA ARG A 29 -25.03 -31.96 -22.42
C ARG A 29 -25.84 -31.09 -23.38
N VAL A 30 -26.90 -30.44 -22.88
CA VAL A 30 -27.74 -29.52 -23.69
C VAL A 30 -26.90 -28.40 -24.29
N ARG A 31 -25.96 -27.85 -23.53
CA ARG A 31 -25.05 -26.80 -24.03
C ARG A 31 -24.09 -27.30 -25.10
N LYS A 32 -23.53 -28.51 -24.94
CA LYS A 32 -22.65 -29.11 -25.95
C LYS A 32 -23.36 -29.30 -27.29
N VAL A 33 -24.60 -29.79 -27.26
CA VAL A 33 -25.45 -29.92 -28.46
C VAL A 33 -25.71 -28.54 -29.09
N ALA A 34 -26.20 -27.58 -28.30
CA ALA A 34 -26.48 -26.24 -28.81
C ALA A 34 -25.23 -25.55 -29.39
N LEU A 35 -24.07 -25.71 -28.74
CA LEU A 35 -22.80 -25.13 -29.21
C LEU A 35 -22.35 -25.70 -30.56
N LYS A 36 -22.52 -26.99 -30.79
CA LYS A 36 -22.22 -27.62 -32.09
C LYS A 36 -23.12 -27.09 -33.20
N GLU A 37 -24.38 -26.79 -32.87
CA GLU A 37 -25.35 -26.22 -33.79
C GLU A 37 -25.22 -24.69 -33.93
N GLY A 38 -24.21 -24.06 -33.33
CA GLY A 38 -23.98 -22.61 -33.41
C GLY A 38 -24.95 -21.77 -32.57
N PHE A 39 -25.59 -22.36 -31.56
CA PHE A 39 -26.50 -21.70 -30.65
C PHE A 39 -25.94 -21.62 -29.21
N ALA A 40 -26.28 -20.56 -28.49
CA ALA A 40 -26.01 -20.44 -27.07
C ALA A 40 -27.31 -20.53 -26.27
N THR A 41 -27.28 -21.30 -25.17
CA THR A 41 -28.44 -21.50 -24.29
C THR A 41 -28.21 -20.89 -22.91
N THR A 42 -29.29 -20.45 -22.28
CA THR A 42 -29.30 -19.83 -20.95
C THR A 42 -30.47 -20.37 -20.13
N ILE A 43 -30.36 -20.31 -18.80
CA ILE A 43 -31.46 -20.70 -17.90
C ILE A 43 -32.47 -19.54 -17.86
N LYS A 44 -33.71 -19.81 -18.31
CA LYS A 44 -34.84 -18.88 -18.22
C LYS A 44 -35.46 -18.89 -16.82
N LYS A 45 -35.63 -20.09 -16.24
CA LYS A 45 -36.23 -20.31 -14.93
C LYS A 45 -35.76 -21.64 -14.35
N SER A 46 -35.68 -21.78 -13.03
CA SER A 46 -35.43 -23.09 -12.42
C SER A 46 -36.01 -23.17 -11.02
N LYS A 47 -36.38 -24.38 -10.60
CA LYS A 47 -36.70 -24.74 -9.22
C LYS A 47 -35.82 -25.91 -8.81
N GLN A 48 -35.05 -25.74 -7.74
CA GLN A 48 -34.08 -26.72 -7.26
C GLN A 48 -34.76 -28.08 -7.01
N GLY A 49 -34.14 -29.15 -7.51
CA GLY A 49 -34.67 -30.52 -7.40
C GLY A 49 -35.93 -30.83 -8.20
N CYS A 50 -36.54 -29.86 -8.90
CA CYS A 50 -37.80 -30.04 -9.62
C CYS A 50 -37.66 -29.89 -11.14
N TYR A 51 -37.24 -28.71 -11.60
CA TYR A 51 -37.16 -28.41 -13.04
C TYR A 51 -36.18 -27.28 -13.36
N VAL A 52 -35.71 -27.25 -14.61
CA VAL A 52 -34.93 -26.16 -15.20
C VAL A 52 -35.45 -25.88 -16.61
N ILE A 53 -35.78 -24.62 -16.90
CA ILE A 53 -36.20 -24.17 -18.22
C ILE A 53 -34.99 -23.49 -18.87
N ILE A 54 -34.62 -23.99 -20.03
CA ILE A 54 -33.47 -23.56 -20.82
C ILE A 54 -34.00 -22.91 -22.10
N GLY A 55 -33.48 -21.76 -22.48
CA GLY A 55 -33.86 -21.11 -23.74
C GLY A 55 -32.67 -20.53 -24.46
N CYS A 56 -32.87 -20.09 -25.70
CA CYS A 56 -31.82 -19.41 -26.45
C CYS A 56 -31.37 -18.15 -25.72
N ASP A 57 -30.08 -17.85 -25.75
CA ASP A 57 -29.54 -16.65 -25.13
C ASP A 57 -30.14 -15.38 -25.73
N ARG A 58 -30.53 -15.38 -27.01
CA ARG A 58 -31.25 -14.30 -27.71
C ARG A 58 -32.76 -14.26 -27.42
N GLY A 59 -33.25 -15.13 -26.54
CA GLY A 59 -34.65 -15.21 -26.12
C GLY A 59 -35.09 -14.09 -25.17
N GLY A 60 -36.36 -13.69 -25.26
CA GLY A 60 -36.95 -12.61 -24.46
C GLY A 60 -37.04 -11.25 -25.17
N LYS A 61 -37.75 -10.30 -24.56
CA LYS A 61 -37.95 -8.94 -25.08
C LYS A 61 -37.12 -7.94 -24.28
N TYR A 62 -36.47 -7.02 -24.98
CA TYR A 62 -35.79 -5.90 -24.32
C TYR A 62 -36.82 -5.04 -23.59
N ARG A 63 -36.59 -4.82 -22.29
CA ARG A 63 -37.38 -3.89 -21.48
C ARG A 63 -36.49 -2.69 -21.17
N GLY A 64 -36.72 -1.58 -21.87
CA GLY A 64 -36.01 -0.33 -21.60
C GLY A 64 -36.35 0.19 -20.21
N THR A 65 -35.35 0.74 -19.51
CA THR A 65 -35.61 1.53 -18.30
C THR A 65 -36.04 2.93 -18.73
N SER A 66 -37.13 3.47 -18.16
CA SER A 66 -37.48 4.88 -18.34
C SER A 66 -36.32 5.74 -17.82
N VAL A 67 -35.71 6.54 -18.71
CA VAL A 67 -34.64 7.47 -18.36
C VAL A 67 -35.21 8.90 -18.50
N PRO A 68 -35.10 9.76 -17.47
CA PRO A 68 -35.52 11.15 -17.55
C PRO A 68 -34.87 11.89 -18.72
N LEU A 69 -35.60 12.80 -19.35
CA LEU A 69 -35.23 13.56 -20.57
C LEU A 69 -33.83 14.22 -20.50
N ASN A 70 -33.35 14.56 -19.30
CA ASN A 70 -32.10 15.28 -19.09
C ASN A 70 -30.84 14.38 -19.07
N LYS A 71 -30.95 13.08 -19.35
CA LYS A 71 -29.78 12.17 -19.41
C LYS A 71 -29.57 11.62 -20.82
N ARG A 72 -28.34 11.79 -21.33
CA ARG A 72 -27.85 11.21 -22.60
C ARG A 72 -28.18 9.72 -22.65
N LYS A 73 -29.11 9.32 -23.53
CA LYS A 73 -29.44 7.90 -23.80
C LYS A 73 -28.14 7.22 -24.27
N LYS A 74 -27.73 6.15 -23.58
CA LYS A 74 -26.61 5.32 -24.07
C LYS A 74 -27.06 4.68 -25.39
N ILE A 75 -26.26 4.80 -26.43
CA ILE A 75 -26.42 4.01 -27.66
C ILE A 75 -26.00 2.58 -27.30
N SER A 76 -26.91 1.81 -26.71
CA SER A 76 -26.67 0.41 -26.34
C SER A 76 -27.65 -0.49 -27.07
N GLY A 77 -27.12 -1.40 -27.90
CA GLY A 77 -27.92 -2.42 -28.57
C GLY A 77 -28.33 -3.55 -27.62
N SER A 78 -29.50 -4.14 -27.85
CA SER A 78 -29.96 -5.36 -27.19
C SER A 78 -29.77 -6.55 -28.14
N ARG A 79 -29.27 -7.68 -27.62
CA ARG A 79 -29.20 -8.95 -28.35
C ARG A 79 -30.52 -9.73 -28.35
N LEU A 80 -31.45 -9.35 -27.47
CA LEU A 80 -32.73 -10.05 -27.28
C LEU A 80 -33.65 -9.75 -28.46
N ILE A 81 -34.03 -10.81 -29.18
CA ILE A 81 -34.92 -10.75 -30.36
C ILE A 81 -36.13 -11.67 -30.19
N ASN A 82 -36.46 -12.00 -28.94
CA ASN A 82 -37.58 -12.87 -28.58
C ASN A 82 -37.55 -14.25 -29.25
N CYS A 83 -36.36 -14.85 -29.35
CA CYS A 83 -36.19 -16.20 -29.87
C CYS A 83 -37.06 -17.22 -29.11
N PRO A 84 -37.86 -18.06 -29.81
CA PRO A 84 -38.87 -18.91 -29.18
C PRO A 84 -38.31 -20.22 -28.59
N PHE A 85 -37.06 -20.60 -28.94
CA PHE A 85 -36.43 -21.84 -28.47
C PHE A 85 -36.55 -22.04 -26.96
N GLU A 86 -37.00 -23.23 -26.57
CA GLU A 86 -37.20 -23.61 -25.17
C GLU A 86 -37.16 -25.12 -24.94
N LEU A 87 -36.38 -25.51 -23.93
CA LEU A 87 -36.23 -26.87 -23.43
C LEU A 87 -36.50 -26.91 -21.92
N TRP A 88 -37.06 -28.02 -21.45
CA TRP A 88 -37.32 -28.25 -20.03
C TRP A 88 -36.54 -29.47 -19.55
N GLY A 89 -35.70 -29.30 -18.54
CA GLY A 89 -35.21 -30.41 -17.73
C GLY A 89 -36.14 -30.63 -16.55
N LYS A 90 -36.74 -31.82 -16.42
CA LYS A 90 -37.65 -32.16 -15.32
C LYS A 90 -37.10 -33.34 -14.50
N LYS A 91 -37.32 -33.28 -13.17
CA LYS A 91 -36.99 -34.35 -12.20
C LYS A 91 -38.20 -34.81 -11.37
N LYS A 92 -39.39 -34.25 -11.61
CA LYS A 92 -40.53 -34.35 -10.67
C LYS A 92 -40.99 -35.82 -10.53
N GLY A 93 -40.65 -36.45 -9.39
CA GLY A 93 -41.03 -37.83 -9.05
C GLY A 93 -40.08 -38.93 -9.55
N SER A 94 -38.97 -38.57 -10.20
CA SER A 94 -37.96 -39.51 -10.71
C SER A 94 -36.60 -39.28 -10.05
N GLU A 95 -35.77 -40.33 -9.93
CA GLU A 95 -34.39 -40.16 -9.46
C GLU A 95 -33.51 -39.43 -10.49
N ARG A 96 -33.90 -39.49 -11.77
CA ARG A 96 -33.14 -38.96 -12.91
C ARG A 96 -33.81 -37.76 -13.57
N TRP A 97 -33.01 -36.89 -14.16
CA TRP A 97 -33.44 -35.75 -14.96
C TRP A 97 -33.67 -36.15 -16.41
N LYS A 98 -34.77 -35.68 -16.99
CA LYS A 98 -35.13 -35.88 -18.41
C LYS A 98 -35.35 -34.55 -19.12
N VAL A 99 -35.00 -34.50 -20.40
CA VAL A 99 -35.22 -33.33 -21.26
C VAL A 99 -36.56 -33.47 -21.98
N GLU A 100 -37.30 -32.37 -22.07
CA GLU A 100 -38.53 -32.23 -22.85
C GLU A 100 -38.38 -30.98 -23.73
N ILE A 101 -38.50 -31.15 -25.04
CA ILE A 101 -38.44 -30.04 -26.01
C ILE A 101 -39.80 -29.35 -26.03
N LYS A 102 -39.85 -28.06 -25.69
CA LYS A 102 -41.08 -27.26 -25.81
C LYS A 102 -41.16 -26.52 -27.14
N ASN A 103 -40.03 -26.00 -27.61
CA ASN A 103 -39.93 -25.38 -28.92
C ASN A 103 -38.49 -25.54 -29.43
N ALA A 104 -38.33 -26.26 -30.55
CA ALA A 104 -37.03 -26.49 -31.18
C ALA A 104 -36.61 -25.38 -32.15
N SER A 105 -37.52 -24.51 -32.55
CA SER A 105 -37.28 -23.53 -33.61
C SER A 105 -36.55 -22.27 -33.10
N HIS A 106 -35.72 -21.71 -33.96
CA HIS A 106 -35.06 -20.42 -33.76
C HIS A 106 -35.57 -19.41 -34.80
N ASN A 107 -35.67 -18.13 -34.42
CA ASN A 107 -36.02 -17.04 -35.33
C ASN A 107 -34.79 -16.29 -35.85
N HIS A 108 -33.64 -16.94 -35.83
CA HIS A 108 -32.36 -16.42 -36.28
C HIS A 108 -31.44 -17.58 -36.68
N GLU A 109 -30.52 -17.30 -37.58
CA GLU A 109 -29.50 -18.27 -38.00
C GLU A 109 -28.54 -18.66 -36.86
N PRO A 110 -27.92 -19.84 -36.96
CA PRO A 110 -26.73 -20.22 -36.17
C PRO A 110 -25.63 -19.16 -36.24
N SER A 111 -24.92 -18.96 -35.14
CA SER A 111 -23.82 -18.01 -35.08
C SER A 111 -22.53 -18.65 -35.57
N LYS A 112 -21.87 -17.99 -36.52
CA LYS A 112 -20.55 -18.41 -37.05
C LYS A 112 -19.45 -18.26 -36.01
N ASP A 113 -19.60 -17.31 -35.09
CA ASP A 113 -18.64 -17.03 -34.05
C ASP A 113 -19.28 -17.00 -32.65
N MET A 114 -18.97 -18.01 -31.85
CA MET A 114 -19.44 -18.14 -30.48
C MET A 114 -18.80 -17.12 -29.51
N PHE A 115 -17.74 -16.41 -29.91
CA PHE A 115 -17.22 -15.27 -29.15
C PHE A 115 -18.30 -14.20 -29.00
N GLY A 116 -19.29 -14.06 -29.90
CA GLY A 116 -20.38 -13.08 -29.76
C GLY A 116 -21.28 -13.27 -28.53
N HIS A 117 -21.31 -14.48 -27.94
CA HIS A 117 -22.25 -14.86 -26.89
C HIS A 117 -21.64 -14.72 -25.49
N PRO A 118 -22.12 -13.81 -24.62
CA PRO A 118 -21.55 -13.59 -23.29
C PRO A 118 -21.52 -14.84 -22.41
N TYR A 119 -22.48 -15.75 -22.61
CA TYR A 119 -22.54 -17.01 -21.87
C TYR A 119 -21.34 -17.92 -22.18
N CYS A 120 -20.94 -18.00 -23.46
CA CYS A 120 -19.81 -18.81 -23.93
C CYS A 120 -18.45 -18.26 -23.48
N ARG A 121 -18.40 -17.02 -22.98
CA ARG A 121 -17.20 -16.38 -22.41
C ARG A 121 -17.04 -16.61 -20.91
N ARG A 122 -17.95 -17.32 -20.25
CA ARG A 122 -17.89 -17.58 -18.80
C ARG A 122 -16.77 -18.55 -18.46
N PHE A 123 -16.21 -18.37 -17.29
CA PHE A 123 -15.19 -19.26 -16.76
C PHE A 123 -15.82 -20.51 -16.12
N SER A 124 -15.15 -21.65 -16.24
CA SER A 124 -15.42 -22.84 -15.43
C SER A 124 -15.09 -22.59 -13.96
N ASN A 125 -15.49 -23.50 -13.08
CA ASN A 125 -15.13 -23.40 -11.66
C ASN A 125 -13.61 -23.50 -11.46
N GLU A 126 -12.92 -24.39 -12.20
CA GLU A 126 -11.45 -24.49 -12.13
C GLU A 126 -10.78 -23.21 -12.63
N GLU A 127 -11.29 -22.62 -13.72
CA GLU A 127 -10.79 -21.35 -14.25
C GLU A 127 -11.02 -20.21 -13.26
N VAL A 128 -12.16 -20.15 -12.57
CA VAL A 128 -12.41 -19.15 -11.51
C VAL A 128 -11.44 -19.33 -10.33
N LEU A 129 -11.15 -20.56 -9.91
CA LEU A 129 -10.15 -20.84 -8.87
C LEU A 129 -8.74 -20.45 -9.33
N SER A 130 -8.41 -20.68 -10.60
CA SER A 130 -7.14 -20.25 -11.20
C SER A 130 -7.03 -18.72 -11.25
N ILE A 131 -8.09 -18.04 -11.68
CA ILE A 131 -8.18 -16.56 -11.64
C ILE A 131 -8.01 -16.06 -10.22
N LYS A 132 -8.63 -16.69 -9.22
CA LYS A 132 -8.47 -16.33 -7.81
C LYS A 132 -7.00 -16.44 -7.39
N ARG A 133 -6.36 -17.59 -7.60
CA ARG A 133 -4.93 -17.81 -7.26
C ARG A 133 -4.00 -16.80 -7.95
N MET A 134 -4.16 -16.61 -9.25
CA MET A 134 -3.33 -15.67 -10.02
C MET A 134 -3.59 -14.20 -9.64
N THR A 135 -4.84 -13.86 -9.35
CA THR A 135 -5.20 -12.54 -8.83
C THR A 135 -4.50 -12.29 -7.50
N THR A 136 -4.52 -13.28 -6.61
CA THR A 136 -3.84 -13.22 -5.32
C THR A 136 -2.33 -13.05 -5.44
N ALA A 137 -1.72 -13.75 -6.40
CA ALA A 137 -0.32 -13.55 -6.78
C ALA A 137 -0.02 -12.16 -7.40
N GLY A 138 -1.03 -11.31 -7.66
CA GLY A 138 -0.85 -9.97 -8.23
C GLY A 138 -0.63 -9.96 -9.74
N ILE A 139 -0.95 -11.05 -10.43
CA ILE A 139 -0.76 -11.18 -11.88
C ILE A 139 -1.73 -10.23 -12.60
N PRO A 140 -1.26 -9.40 -13.56
CA PRO A 140 -2.13 -8.51 -14.32
C PRO A 140 -3.22 -9.28 -15.10
N PRO A 141 -4.46 -8.75 -15.23
CA PRO A 141 -5.56 -9.44 -15.91
C PRO A 141 -5.26 -9.93 -17.33
N ARG A 142 -4.40 -9.23 -18.06
CA ARG A 142 -3.93 -9.66 -19.39
C ARG A 142 -3.10 -10.94 -19.32
N GLN A 143 -2.16 -11.03 -18.36
CA GLN A 143 -1.35 -12.22 -18.15
C GLN A 143 -2.18 -13.38 -17.59
N ILE A 144 -3.17 -13.10 -16.73
CA ILE A 144 -4.17 -14.10 -16.29
C ILE A 144 -4.87 -14.70 -17.51
N LEU A 145 -5.37 -13.87 -18.43
CA LEU A 145 -6.05 -14.37 -19.63
C LEU A 145 -5.12 -15.19 -20.52
N THR A 146 -3.85 -14.77 -20.68
CA THR A 146 -2.85 -15.54 -21.44
C THR A 146 -2.62 -16.91 -20.81
N SER A 147 -2.44 -16.97 -19.49
CA SER A 147 -2.26 -18.24 -18.77
C SER A 147 -3.48 -19.15 -18.90
N LEU A 148 -4.70 -18.61 -18.77
CA LEU A 148 -5.93 -19.39 -18.98
C LEU A 148 -6.03 -19.96 -20.40
N ARG A 149 -5.59 -19.20 -21.42
CA ARG A 149 -5.58 -19.67 -22.82
C ARG A 149 -4.51 -20.73 -23.08
N GLN A 150 -3.38 -20.67 -22.37
CA GLN A 150 -2.37 -21.72 -22.44
C GLN A 150 -2.89 -23.04 -21.85
N SER A 151 -3.58 -22.97 -20.71
CA SER A 151 -4.18 -24.16 -20.08
C SER A 151 -5.44 -24.64 -20.80
N ASN A 152 -6.20 -23.74 -21.41
CA ASN A 152 -7.42 -24.03 -22.17
C ASN A 152 -7.43 -23.24 -23.48
N PRO A 153 -6.93 -23.81 -24.60
CA PRO A 153 -6.93 -23.16 -25.91
C PRO A 153 -8.32 -22.76 -26.41
N ASN A 154 -9.38 -23.41 -25.91
CA ASN A 154 -10.76 -23.12 -26.25
C ASN A 154 -11.39 -21.99 -25.39
N CYS A 155 -10.62 -21.34 -24.52
CA CYS A 155 -11.11 -20.27 -23.66
C CYS A 155 -11.54 -19.04 -24.48
N LYS A 156 -12.85 -18.84 -24.63
CA LYS A 156 -13.46 -17.72 -25.37
C LYS A 156 -13.54 -16.42 -24.56
N ALA A 157 -12.93 -16.40 -23.37
CA ALA A 157 -12.95 -15.24 -22.50
C ALA A 157 -12.16 -14.06 -23.12
N ILE A 158 -12.61 -12.85 -22.74
CA ILE A 158 -11.96 -11.59 -23.08
C ILE A 158 -11.48 -10.92 -21.79
N ALA A 159 -10.60 -9.92 -21.90
CA ALA A 159 -10.06 -9.21 -20.74
C ALA A 159 -11.18 -8.70 -19.81
N ARG A 160 -12.28 -8.17 -20.38
CA ARG A 160 -13.46 -7.72 -19.62
C ARG A 160 -14.08 -8.82 -18.76
N THR A 161 -14.08 -10.07 -19.22
CA THR A 161 -14.59 -11.20 -18.42
C THR A 161 -13.70 -11.42 -17.20
N VAL A 162 -12.37 -11.36 -17.35
CA VAL A 162 -11.41 -11.48 -16.23
C VAL A 162 -11.64 -10.36 -15.21
N TYR A 163 -11.80 -9.11 -15.66
CA TYR A 163 -12.11 -7.99 -14.77
C TYR A 163 -13.41 -8.22 -13.97
N ASN A 164 -14.47 -8.71 -14.62
CA ASN A 164 -15.74 -8.99 -13.94
C ASN A 164 -15.60 -10.14 -12.92
N ALA A 165 -14.86 -11.20 -13.27
CA ALA A 165 -14.59 -12.32 -12.37
C ALA A 165 -13.80 -11.86 -11.14
N LYS A 166 -12.74 -11.08 -11.36
CA LYS A 166 -11.94 -10.44 -10.30
C LYS A 166 -12.82 -9.59 -9.37
N ALA A 167 -13.65 -8.72 -9.93
CA ALA A 167 -14.55 -7.88 -9.14
C ALA A 167 -15.54 -8.69 -8.28
N ASN A 168 -16.06 -9.81 -8.80
CA ASN A 168 -16.92 -10.71 -8.03
C ASN A 168 -16.16 -11.43 -6.91
N ILE A 169 -14.93 -11.90 -7.18
CA ILE A 169 -14.06 -12.52 -6.16
C ILE A 169 -13.81 -11.53 -5.04
N THR A 170 -13.44 -10.28 -5.36
CA THR A 170 -13.20 -9.23 -4.35
C THR A 170 -14.45 -8.95 -3.52
N LYS A 171 -15.65 -8.88 -4.13
CA LYS A 171 -16.91 -8.70 -3.38
C LYS A 171 -17.18 -9.81 -2.37
N VAL A 172 -16.90 -11.07 -2.76
CA VAL A 172 -17.07 -12.22 -1.87
C VAL A 172 -16.06 -12.16 -0.72
N VAL A 173 -14.81 -11.79 -1.00
CA VAL A 173 -13.75 -11.68 0.01
C VAL A 173 -14.01 -10.56 1.02
N LEU A 174 -14.58 -9.43 0.59
CA LEU A 174 -14.83 -8.29 1.49
C LEU A 174 -16.02 -8.52 2.45
N VAL A 175 -16.87 -9.54 2.24
CA VAL A 175 -18.01 -9.88 3.11
C VAL A 175 -18.86 -8.64 3.46
N GLY A 176 -19.08 -7.75 2.48
CA GLY A 176 -19.84 -6.50 2.69
C GLY A 176 -19.11 -5.35 3.38
N ARG A 177 -17.86 -5.53 3.81
CA ARG A 177 -17.00 -4.44 4.34
C ARG A 177 -16.57 -3.48 3.23
N THR A 178 -16.35 -2.23 3.60
CA THR A 178 -15.68 -1.25 2.73
C THR A 178 -14.20 -1.59 2.63
N MET A 179 -13.55 -1.06 1.59
CA MET A 179 -12.14 -1.32 1.32
C MET A 179 -11.21 -0.85 2.45
N ILE A 180 -11.53 0.29 3.07
CA ILE A 180 -10.78 0.82 4.20
C ILE A 180 -11.08 0.10 5.51
N GLN A 181 -12.31 -0.41 5.69
CA GLN A 181 -12.62 -1.28 6.82
C GLN A 181 -11.83 -2.59 6.73
N ALA A 182 -11.71 -3.17 5.54
CA ALA A 182 -10.86 -4.35 5.34
C ALA A 182 -9.39 -4.06 5.67
N LEU A 183 -8.81 -2.97 5.15
CA LEU A 183 -7.44 -2.56 5.49
C LEU A 183 -7.28 -2.28 6.99
N PHE A 184 -8.25 -1.65 7.64
CA PHE A 184 -8.22 -1.38 9.08
C PHE A 184 -8.26 -2.68 9.90
N ASP A 185 -9.18 -3.58 9.60
CA ASP A 185 -9.27 -4.90 10.25
C ASP A 185 -7.96 -5.68 10.07
N GLU A 186 -7.36 -5.58 8.89
CA GLU A 186 -6.12 -6.24 8.54
C GLU A 186 -4.90 -5.66 9.27
N LEU A 187 -4.83 -4.34 9.44
CA LEU A 187 -3.81 -3.68 10.25
C LEU A 187 -4.00 -4.03 11.72
N GLY A 188 -5.24 -4.09 12.22
CA GLY A 188 -5.57 -4.46 13.60
C GLY A 188 -5.36 -5.94 13.94
N GLN A 189 -5.36 -6.82 12.94
CA GLN A 189 -5.01 -8.24 13.10
C GLN A 189 -3.49 -8.48 13.13
N GLY A 190 -2.69 -7.56 12.61
CA GLY A 190 -1.23 -7.63 12.65
C GLY A 190 -0.64 -6.82 13.81
N ASP A 191 0.69 -6.85 13.94
CA ASP A 191 1.43 -6.06 14.92
C ASP A 191 1.73 -4.63 14.44
N PHE A 192 1.00 -4.14 13.43
CA PHE A 192 1.20 -2.79 12.91
C PHE A 192 0.83 -1.74 13.96
N THR A 193 1.68 -0.72 14.08
CA THR A 193 1.28 0.53 14.72
C THR A 193 0.53 1.36 13.69
N PHE A 194 -0.67 1.84 14.01
CA PHE A 194 -1.46 2.66 13.10
C PHE A 194 -2.23 3.75 13.85
N ASP A 195 -2.60 4.83 13.14
CA ASP A 195 -3.45 5.91 13.64
C ASP A 195 -4.35 6.42 12.51
N ILE A 196 -5.52 6.95 12.84
CA ILE A 196 -6.50 7.46 11.87
C ILE A 196 -7.05 8.84 12.25
N LYS A 197 -7.38 9.63 11.24
CA LYS A 197 -8.14 10.89 11.39
C LYS A 197 -9.43 10.82 10.61
N ARG A 198 -10.50 11.40 11.16
CA ARG A 198 -11.83 11.45 10.55
C ARG A 198 -12.32 12.88 10.40
N ASP A 199 -13.22 13.12 9.44
CA ASP A 199 -13.96 14.37 9.34
C ASP A 199 -15.16 14.41 10.31
N GLY A 200 -15.87 15.54 10.35
CA GLY A 200 -17.06 15.71 11.20
C GLY A 200 -18.23 14.77 10.84
N ASN A 201 -18.18 14.11 9.69
CA ASN A 201 -19.17 13.09 9.28
C ASN A 201 -18.69 11.66 9.58
N GLY A 202 -17.52 11.48 10.20
CA GLY A 202 -16.92 10.17 10.48
C GLY A 202 -16.21 9.50 9.30
N ARG A 203 -15.99 10.22 8.19
CA ARG A 203 -15.23 9.69 7.04
C ARG A 203 -13.75 9.72 7.31
N LEU A 204 -13.04 8.67 6.89
CA LEU A 204 -11.59 8.62 6.98
C LEU A 204 -10.96 9.73 6.12
N THR A 205 -10.14 10.56 6.74
CA THR A 205 -9.32 11.58 6.06
C THR A 205 -7.85 11.24 6.08
N HIS A 206 -7.39 10.53 7.12
CA HIS A 206 -5.98 10.14 7.22
C HIS A 206 -5.82 8.73 7.80
N LEU A 207 -4.80 8.02 7.35
CA LEU A 207 -4.38 6.72 7.89
C LEU A 207 -2.86 6.65 7.89
N PHE A 208 -2.27 6.49 9.07
CA PHE A 208 -0.85 6.24 9.27
C PHE A 208 -0.66 4.78 9.67
N PHE A 209 0.37 4.11 9.16
CA PHE A 209 0.74 2.77 9.62
C PHE A 209 2.24 2.47 9.45
N ALA A 210 2.78 1.67 10.37
CA ALA A 210 4.16 1.24 10.40
C ALA A 210 4.26 -0.22 10.89
N HIS A 211 5.05 -1.04 10.18
CA HIS A 211 5.30 -2.43 10.55
C HIS A 211 6.34 -2.52 11.69
N PRO A 212 6.28 -3.49 12.62
CA PRO A 212 7.26 -3.63 13.70
C PRO A 212 8.71 -3.64 13.23
N SER A 213 9.02 -4.40 12.17
CA SER A 213 10.38 -4.46 11.61
C SER A 213 10.84 -3.11 11.05
N SER A 214 9.92 -2.34 10.46
CA SER A 214 10.20 -0.98 10.01
C SER A 214 10.47 -0.04 11.19
N ILE A 215 9.69 -0.14 12.27
CA ILE A 215 9.90 0.65 13.50
C ILE A 215 11.26 0.32 14.11
N ALA A 216 11.63 -0.97 14.18
CA ALA A 216 12.93 -1.41 14.68
C ALA A 216 14.09 -0.83 13.85
N LEU A 217 13.96 -0.82 12.52
CA LEU A 217 14.94 -0.18 11.64
C LEU A 217 14.97 1.33 11.81
N THR A 218 13.82 2.00 11.92
CA THR A 218 13.72 3.45 12.14
C THR A 218 14.43 3.88 13.41
N LYS A 219 14.21 3.18 14.53
CA LYS A 219 14.92 3.44 15.79
C LYS A 219 16.41 3.16 15.71
N SER A 220 16.80 2.17 14.91
CA SER A 220 18.21 1.81 14.70
C SER A 220 18.95 2.81 13.78
N TYR A 221 18.23 3.45 12.86
CA TYR A 221 18.77 4.38 11.86
C TYR A 221 17.99 5.71 11.87
N PRO A 222 18.07 6.51 12.95
CA PRO A 222 17.20 7.67 13.16
C PRO A 222 17.67 8.95 12.45
N TYR A 223 18.69 8.90 11.58
CA TYR A 223 19.41 10.11 11.16
C TYR A 223 18.95 10.71 9.83
N VAL A 224 18.72 9.89 8.80
CA VAL A 224 18.41 10.37 7.44
C VAL A 224 17.18 9.66 6.90
N PHE A 225 16.16 10.45 6.56
CA PHE A 225 14.94 9.96 5.94
C PHE A 225 14.68 10.67 4.61
N VAL A 226 14.12 9.92 3.67
CA VAL A 226 13.68 10.41 2.37
C VAL A 226 12.16 10.34 2.36
N MET A 227 11.52 11.45 2.04
CA MET A 227 10.07 11.57 2.00
C MET A 227 9.63 11.89 0.57
N ASP A 228 8.76 11.06 0.02
CA ASP A 228 8.16 11.27 -1.29
C ASP A 228 6.64 11.12 -1.17
N CYS A 229 5.93 12.11 -1.73
CA CYS A 229 4.48 12.16 -1.70
C CYS A 229 3.95 11.90 -3.09
N THR A 230 2.97 11.00 -3.17
CA THR A 230 2.64 10.43 -4.47
C THR A 230 1.23 10.72 -4.88
N TYR A 231 1.13 11.05 -6.17
CA TYR A 231 -0.12 11.47 -6.78
C TYR A 231 -1.25 10.48 -6.49
N LYS A 232 -2.39 11.09 -6.18
CA LYS A 232 -3.74 10.61 -5.88
C LYS A 232 -4.29 9.49 -6.80
N THR A 233 -3.56 8.38 -6.90
CA THR A 233 -3.76 7.30 -7.88
C THR A 233 -4.70 6.20 -7.37
N ASN A 234 -5.06 6.22 -6.08
CA ASN A 234 -6.09 5.32 -5.54
C ASN A 234 -7.52 5.84 -5.83
N LYS A 235 -8.53 4.96 -5.71
CA LYS A 235 -9.95 5.31 -6.01
C LYS A 235 -10.51 6.48 -5.18
N TYR A 236 -9.87 6.78 -4.05
CA TYR A 236 -10.27 7.86 -3.15
C TYR A 236 -9.54 9.16 -3.41
N LYS A 237 -8.56 9.17 -4.34
CA LYS A 237 -7.68 10.29 -4.62
C LYS A 237 -6.97 10.83 -3.36
N MET A 238 -6.62 9.93 -2.44
CA MET A 238 -5.78 10.28 -1.30
C MET A 238 -4.31 10.29 -1.73
N SER A 239 -3.53 11.23 -1.20
CA SER A 239 -2.09 11.24 -1.38
C SER A 239 -1.45 10.23 -0.44
N LEU A 240 -0.38 9.59 -0.89
CA LEU A 240 0.37 8.63 -0.10
C LEU A 240 1.78 9.15 0.10
N LEU A 241 2.08 9.50 1.35
CA LEU A 241 3.41 9.82 1.83
C LEU A 241 4.14 8.52 2.18
N ASP A 242 5.27 8.30 1.53
CA ASP A 242 6.20 7.21 1.80
C ASP A 242 7.41 7.77 2.55
N ILE A 243 7.73 7.20 3.71
CA ILE A 243 8.88 7.58 4.52
C ILE A 243 9.87 6.43 4.50
N VAL A 244 11.05 6.70 3.94
CA VAL A 244 12.11 5.72 3.71
C VAL A 244 13.35 6.11 4.50
N GLY A 245 13.89 5.20 5.31
CA GLY A 245 15.14 5.42 6.04
C GLY A 245 16.37 4.91 5.28
N VAL A 246 17.56 5.34 5.72
CA VAL A 246 18.86 4.93 5.15
C VAL A 246 19.65 4.07 6.13
N SER A 247 20.05 2.88 5.72
CA SER A 247 20.85 1.95 6.52
C SER A 247 22.36 2.24 6.47
N SER A 248 23.14 1.53 7.29
CA SER A 248 24.60 1.56 7.33
C SER A 248 25.25 1.12 6.02
N PHE A 249 24.52 0.47 5.13
CA PHE A 249 25.00 0.03 3.83
C PHE A 249 24.71 1.05 2.72
N ASN A 250 24.22 2.23 3.09
CA ASN A 250 23.70 3.24 2.17
C ASN A 250 22.58 2.68 1.27
N GLY A 251 21.83 1.69 1.77
CA GLY A 251 20.61 1.15 1.15
C GLY A 251 19.37 1.63 1.90
N SER A 252 18.23 1.70 1.21
CA SER A 252 16.95 2.15 1.76
C SER A 252 16.18 1.04 2.48
N PHE A 253 15.33 1.44 3.44
CA PHE A 253 14.32 0.57 4.04
C PHE A 253 13.01 1.36 4.27
N TYR A 254 11.87 0.69 4.21
CA TYR A 254 10.59 1.33 4.55
C TYR A 254 10.49 1.61 6.04
N SER A 255 10.20 2.86 6.41
CA SER A 255 9.94 3.25 7.79
C SER A 255 8.45 3.23 8.11
N CYS A 256 7.64 3.99 7.36
CA CYS A 256 6.21 4.05 7.57
C CYS A 256 5.50 4.70 6.38
N PHE A 257 4.17 4.65 6.41
CA PHE A 257 3.33 5.16 5.34
C PHE A 257 2.18 6.00 5.92
N ALA A 258 1.78 7.04 5.19
CA ALA A 258 0.61 7.83 5.54
C ALA A 258 -0.27 8.13 4.30
N PHE A 259 -1.53 7.70 4.35
CA PHE A 259 -2.56 8.20 3.46
C PHE A 259 -3.12 9.51 4.02
N MET A 260 -3.18 10.53 3.18
CA MET A 260 -3.65 11.87 3.53
C MET A 260 -4.71 12.32 2.52
N GLN A 261 -5.75 13.01 3.00
CA GLN A 261 -6.84 13.47 2.15
C GLN A 261 -6.36 14.54 1.17
N LYS A 262 -5.46 15.41 1.61
CA LYS A 262 -4.81 16.43 0.79
C LYS A 262 -3.31 16.50 1.13
N GLU A 263 -2.64 17.46 0.49
CA GLU A 263 -1.21 17.76 0.64
C GLU A 263 -1.06 19.17 1.22
N GLU A 264 -1.89 19.51 2.22
CA GLU A 264 -1.81 20.79 2.93
C GLU A 264 -0.91 20.63 4.17
N GLU A 265 -0.40 21.75 4.70
CA GLU A 265 0.57 21.74 5.81
C GLU A 265 0.06 20.95 7.02
N GLY A 266 -1.22 21.13 7.40
CA GLY A 266 -1.83 20.42 8.52
C GLY A 266 -1.97 18.89 8.31
N ASP A 267 -2.01 18.43 7.07
CA ASP A 267 -2.03 17.00 6.75
C ASP A 267 -0.64 16.38 6.99
N TYR A 268 0.41 17.08 6.53
CA TYR A 268 1.79 16.68 6.77
C TYR A 268 2.18 16.77 8.25
N VAL A 269 1.78 17.82 8.97
CA VAL A 269 2.02 17.92 10.42
C VAL A 269 1.44 16.71 11.14
N TRP A 270 0.19 16.33 10.81
CA TRP A 270 -0.43 15.15 11.39
C TRP A 270 0.39 13.88 11.13
N ALA A 271 0.85 13.66 9.89
CA ALA A 271 1.65 12.49 9.54
C ALA A 271 3.02 12.49 10.25
N LEU A 272 3.71 13.63 10.28
CA LEU A 272 5.03 13.78 10.89
C LEU A 272 4.99 13.65 12.42
N GLU A 273 3.92 14.08 13.09
CA GLU A 273 3.73 13.83 14.53
C GLU A 273 3.66 12.32 14.84
N ARG A 274 3.04 11.52 13.96
CA ARG A 274 2.99 10.06 14.13
C ARG A 274 4.33 9.42 13.82
N PHE A 275 5.03 9.93 12.81
CA PHE A 275 6.40 9.53 12.52
C PHE A 275 7.35 9.81 13.70
N SER A 276 7.23 10.97 14.34
CA SER A 276 7.99 11.32 15.55
C SER A 276 7.78 10.30 16.67
N LYS A 277 6.55 9.82 16.89
CA LYS A 277 6.26 8.79 17.90
C LYS A 277 6.99 7.47 17.64
N ILE A 278 7.18 7.07 16.38
CA ILE A 278 7.90 5.83 16.05
C ILE A 278 9.43 5.99 16.10
N LEU A 279 9.95 7.19 15.87
CA LEU A 279 11.36 7.52 16.07
C LEU A 279 11.75 7.36 17.55
N GLY A 280 10.93 7.89 18.45
CA GLY A 280 11.15 7.83 19.90
C GLY A 280 11.12 9.22 20.53
N HIS A 281 11.03 9.27 21.86
CA HIS A 281 10.97 10.53 22.60
C HIS A 281 12.25 11.35 22.38
N ASP A 282 12.09 12.65 22.14
CA ASP A 282 13.16 13.62 21.87
C ASP A 282 14.12 13.29 20.71
N GLN A 283 13.81 12.31 19.86
CA GLN A 283 14.59 12.03 18.66
C GLN A 283 14.09 12.83 17.47
N GLN A 284 15.03 13.46 16.76
CA GLN A 284 14.79 14.12 15.49
C GLN A 284 15.81 13.63 14.46
N PRO A 285 15.42 13.46 13.18
CA PRO A 285 16.39 13.21 12.12
C PRO A 285 17.41 14.33 12.01
N SER A 286 18.63 13.99 11.61
CA SER A 286 19.61 15.01 11.21
C SER A 286 19.19 15.66 9.89
N VAL A 287 18.68 14.85 8.95
CA VAL A 287 18.28 15.29 7.61
C VAL A 287 16.98 14.62 7.16
N ILE A 288 16.07 15.42 6.59
CA ILE A 288 14.95 14.94 5.78
C ILE A 288 15.14 15.43 4.35
N LEU A 289 15.24 14.49 3.42
CA LEU A 289 15.34 14.76 2.00
C LEU A 289 13.95 14.67 1.35
N SER A 290 13.55 15.72 0.65
CA SER A 290 12.25 15.78 -0.05
C SER A 290 12.38 16.45 -1.41
N ASP A 291 11.31 16.44 -2.20
CA ASP A 291 11.13 17.37 -3.29
C ASP A 291 10.74 18.78 -2.77
N ARG A 292 10.50 19.72 -3.69
CA ARG A 292 10.09 21.10 -3.36
C ARG A 292 8.58 21.16 -3.12
N GLU A 293 8.12 20.51 -2.04
CA GLU A 293 6.74 20.59 -1.55
C GLU A 293 6.64 21.52 -0.33
N LEU A 294 6.11 22.73 -0.53
CA LEU A 294 6.10 23.78 0.49
C LEU A 294 5.35 23.36 1.76
N ALA A 295 4.25 22.61 1.63
CA ALA A 295 3.48 22.15 2.77
C ALA A 295 4.28 21.19 3.65
N LEU A 296 5.01 20.25 3.04
CA LEU A 296 5.91 19.33 3.74
C LEU A 296 7.09 20.09 4.37
N MET A 297 7.69 21.04 3.63
CA MET A 297 8.81 21.84 4.14
C MET A 297 8.42 22.63 5.39
N ASN A 298 7.22 23.22 5.43
CA ASN A 298 6.72 23.91 6.60
C ASN A 298 6.42 22.95 7.76
N ALA A 299 5.76 21.83 7.47
CA ALA A 299 5.45 20.81 8.48
C ALA A 299 6.72 20.25 9.14
N ILE A 300 7.81 20.05 8.38
CA ILE A 300 9.12 19.63 8.93
C ILE A 300 9.64 20.67 9.92
N LYS A 301 9.56 21.97 9.61
CA LYS A 301 10.01 23.03 10.54
C LYS A 301 9.21 23.04 11.84
N VAL A 302 7.92 22.72 11.76
CA VAL A 302 7.01 22.67 12.92
C VAL A 302 7.30 21.46 13.81
N VAL A 303 7.40 20.27 13.21
CA VAL A 303 7.52 19.01 13.98
C VAL A 303 8.97 18.68 14.34
N PHE A 304 9.93 19.06 13.48
CA PHE A 304 11.35 18.75 13.63
C PHE A 304 12.23 20.01 13.42
N PRO A 305 12.18 20.99 14.33
CA PRO A 305 12.89 22.26 14.16
C PRO A 305 14.41 22.12 14.09
N GLY A 306 14.98 21.03 14.63
CA GLY A 306 16.41 20.74 14.56
C GLY A 306 16.86 19.99 13.30
N THR A 307 15.91 19.55 12.46
CA THR A 307 16.21 18.77 11.26
C THR A 307 16.49 19.66 10.07
N ALA A 308 17.59 19.40 9.37
CA ALA A 308 17.86 20.04 8.09
C ALA A 308 17.00 19.40 6.99
N ASN A 309 16.16 20.19 6.33
CA ASN A 309 15.45 19.72 5.14
C ASN A 309 16.24 20.07 3.87
N ILE A 310 16.70 19.02 3.20
CA ILE A 310 17.44 19.10 1.94
C ILE A 310 16.47 18.81 0.79
N LEU A 311 16.60 19.57 -0.31
CA LEU A 311 15.84 19.36 -1.53
C LEU A 311 16.58 18.44 -2.49
N CYS A 312 15.84 17.55 -3.14
CA CYS A 312 16.36 16.61 -4.12
C CYS A 312 16.95 17.33 -5.34
N VAL A 313 18.27 17.22 -5.52
CA VAL A 313 18.98 17.84 -6.66
C VAL A 313 18.47 17.32 -8.00
N TRP A 314 18.14 16.03 -8.10
CA TRP A 314 17.62 15.45 -9.34
C TRP A 314 16.26 16.03 -9.76
N HIS A 315 15.35 16.28 -8.82
CA HIS A 315 14.07 16.94 -9.12
C HIS A 315 14.27 18.39 -9.55
N ILE A 316 15.22 19.09 -8.93
CA ILE A 316 15.61 20.44 -9.32
C ILE A 316 16.15 20.44 -10.75
N GLU A 317 17.11 19.57 -11.06
CA GLU A 317 17.70 19.43 -12.40
C GLU A 317 16.64 19.08 -13.45
N LYS A 318 15.69 18.19 -13.15
CA LYS A 318 14.57 17.91 -14.05
C LYS A 318 13.69 19.12 -14.32
N ASN A 319 13.45 19.94 -13.30
CA ASN A 319 12.68 21.17 -13.47
C ASN A 319 13.46 22.22 -14.26
N VAL A 320 14.76 22.37 -14.02
CA VAL A 320 15.65 23.24 -14.81
C VAL A 320 15.69 22.77 -16.26
N LEU A 321 15.90 21.48 -16.51
CA LEU A 321 15.83 20.88 -17.84
C LEU A 321 14.50 21.17 -18.54
N SER A 322 13.36 20.93 -17.86
CA SER A 322 12.03 21.10 -18.44
C SER A 322 11.68 22.55 -18.77
N LYS A 323 12.22 23.53 -18.03
CA LYS A 323 11.86 24.95 -18.18
C LYS A 323 12.90 25.73 -18.99
N CYS A 324 14.17 25.40 -18.86
CA CYS A 324 15.26 26.17 -19.46
C CYS A 324 15.70 25.62 -20.82
N LYS A 325 15.62 24.31 -21.07
CA LYS A 325 16.19 23.71 -22.30
C LYS A 325 15.60 24.26 -23.60
N SER A 326 14.31 24.65 -23.61
CA SER A 326 13.67 25.23 -24.80
C SER A 326 14.21 26.61 -25.18
N GLN A 327 14.97 27.26 -24.29
CA GLN A 327 15.59 28.56 -24.54
C GLN A 327 16.96 28.44 -25.24
N PHE A 328 17.42 27.21 -25.47
CA PHE A 328 18.67 26.93 -26.16
C PHE A 328 18.36 26.48 -27.60
N GLU A 329 18.96 27.15 -28.59
CA GLU A 329 18.79 26.83 -30.00
C GLU A 329 19.49 25.51 -30.37
N LYS A 330 19.17 24.95 -31.54
CA LYS A 330 19.87 23.77 -32.06
C LYS A 330 21.32 24.16 -32.40
N GLY A 331 22.27 23.68 -31.59
CA GLY A 331 23.69 23.97 -31.75
C GLY A 331 24.26 24.91 -30.68
N GLU A 332 23.42 25.51 -29.85
CA GLU A 332 23.87 26.16 -28.61
C GLU A 332 24.18 25.12 -27.54
N ASP A 333 25.18 25.42 -26.71
CA ASP A 333 25.73 24.45 -25.78
C ASP A 333 24.97 24.40 -24.45
N TRP A 334 23.81 23.72 -24.49
CA TRP A 334 23.07 23.30 -23.29
C TRP A 334 23.94 22.49 -22.32
N GLU A 335 24.92 21.73 -22.81
CA GLU A 335 25.78 20.90 -21.96
C GLU A 335 26.74 21.77 -21.15
N THR A 336 27.30 22.82 -21.76
CA THR A 336 28.10 23.83 -21.06
C THR A 336 27.27 24.57 -20.00
N PHE A 337 26.02 24.94 -20.30
CA PHE A 337 25.12 25.51 -19.29
C PHE A 337 24.87 24.56 -18.13
N LEU A 338 24.61 23.28 -18.42
CA LEU A 338 24.37 22.27 -17.40
C LEU A 338 25.61 22.04 -16.52
N LEU A 339 26.81 22.12 -17.11
CA LEU A 339 28.08 22.06 -16.37
C LEU A 339 28.25 23.27 -15.45
N ALA A 340 27.99 24.48 -15.95
CA ALA A 340 28.02 25.71 -15.14
C ALA A 340 27.01 25.66 -13.98
N TRP A 341 25.79 25.19 -14.25
CA TRP A 341 24.76 24.95 -13.24
C TRP A 341 25.20 23.90 -12.20
N THR A 342 25.84 22.82 -12.63
CA THR A 342 26.38 21.80 -11.73
C THR A 342 27.48 22.36 -10.83
N ASN A 343 28.41 23.15 -11.39
CA ASN A 343 29.48 23.80 -10.64
C ASN A 343 28.92 24.80 -9.61
N LEU A 344 27.85 25.52 -9.96
CA LEU A 344 27.13 26.38 -9.03
C LEU A 344 26.57 25.57 -7.84
N ILE A 345 25.92 24.44 -8.10
CA ILE A 345 25.36 23.57 -7.04
C ILE A 345 26.47 22.94 -6.18
N GLU A 346 27.58 22.53 -6.79
CA GLU A 346 28.71 21.90 -6.10
C GLU A 346 29.68 22.91 -5.46
N SER A 347 29.33 24.20 -5.49
CA SER A 347 30.14 25.26 -4.90
C SER A 347 30.46 24.96 -3.43
N PRO A 348 31.75 24.94 -3.05
CA PRO A 348 32.17 24.39 -1.77
C PRO A 348 32.12 25.40 -0.60
N ASP A 349 31.81 26.66 -0.87
CA ASP A 349 31.55 27.69 0.14
C ASP A 349 30.70 28.83 -0.47
N GLU A 350 30.25 29.75 0.37
CA GLU A 350 29.35 30.84 -0.02
C GLU A 350 30.01 31.82 -1.00
N SER A 351 31.31 32.09 -0.84
CA SER A 351 32.07 32.96 -1.75
C SER A 351 32.24 32.33 -3.13
N SER A 352 32.50 31.03 -3.19
CA SER A 352 32.62 30.28 -4.43
C SER A 352 31.28 30.22 -5.16
N PHE A 353 30.18 30.10 -4.41
CA PHE A 353 28.83 30.14 -4.96
C PHE A 353 28.49 31.52 -5.54
N ASP A 354 28.77 32.59 -4.81
CA ASP A 354 28.47 33.96 -5.26
C ASP A 354 29.26 34.31 -6.54
N GLU A 355 30.53 33.88 -6.61
CA GLU A 355 31.35 34.03 -7.82
C GLU A 355 30.82 33.18 -8.99
N ALA A 356 30.49 31.91 -8.75
CA ALA A 356 29.92 31.03 -9.79
C ALA A 356 28.59 31.59 -10.31
N TRP A 357 27.74 32.15 -9.44
CA TRP A 357 26.49 32.78 -9.85
C TRP A 357 26.74 34.03 -10.69
N ARG A 358 27.69 34.88 -10.28
CA ARG A 358 28.08 36.09 -11.03
C ARG A 358 28.59 35.74 -12.42
N LEU A 359 29.44 34.71 -12.55
CA LEU A 359 29.94 34.23 -13.84
C LEU A 359 28.79 33.72 -14.71
N LEU A 360 27.86 32.95 -14.15
CA LEU A 360 26.69 32.42 -14.84
C LEU A 360 25.75 33.56 -15.30
N GLU A 361 25.54 34.60 -14.49
CA GLU A 361 24.76 35.79 -14.89
C GLU A 361 25.41 36.55 -16.06
N VAL A 362 26.74 36.67 -16.08
CA VAL A 362 27.48 37.35 -17.16
C VAL A 362 27.46 36.53 -18.45
N GLU A 363 27.74 35.24 -18.35
CA GLU A 363 27.83 34.33 -19.49
C GLU A 363 26.47 34.13 -20.18
N TYR A 364 25.40 34.01 -19.39
CA TYR A 364 24.04 33.75 -19.89
C TYR A 364 23.13 34.99 -19.84
N LYS A 365 23.70 36.20 -19.86
CA LYS A 365 22.94 37.46 -19.80
C LYS A 365 21.83 37.59 -20.85
N GLU A 366 22.05 37.04 -22.05
CA GLU A 366 21.09 37.07 -23.16
C GLU A 366 19.95 36.04 -22.98
N LYS A 367 20.07 35.13 -22.00
CA LYS A 367 19.06 34.11 -21.65
C LYS A 367 18.28 34.53 -20.41
N GLU A 368 17.68 35.72 -20.44
CA GLU A 368 17.01 36.35 -19.29
C GLU A 368 15.96 35.44 -18.63
N TYR A 369 15.18 34.70 -19.42
CA TYR A 369 14.19 33.74 -18.89
C TYR A 369 14.83 32.67 -18.00
N VAL A 370 15.99 32.13 -18.40
CA VAL A 370 16.70 31.07 -17.67
C VAL A 370 17.21 31.62 -16.33
N LEU A 371 17.85 32.78 -16.36
CA LEU A 371 18.35 33.47 -15.16
C LEU A 371 17.20 33.81 -14.21
N ASN A 372 16.14 34.44 -14.70
CA ASN A 372 14.97 34.80 -13.91
C ASN A 372 14.26 33.57 -13.33
N TYR A 373 14.15 32.47 -14.09
CA TYR A 373 13.59 31.23 -13.60
C TYR A 373 14.41 30.70 -12.41
N ILE A 374 15.73 30.60 -12.55
CA ILE A 374 16.60 30.09 -11.48
C ILE A 374 16.59 31.00 -10.26
N LYS A 375 16.76 32.31 -10.49
CA LYS A 375 16.80 33.34 -9.45
C LYS A 375 15.53 33.37 -8.61
N ASN A 376 14.37 33.23 -9.23
CA ASN A 376 13.10 33.33 -8.52
C ASN A 376 12.59 31.99 -7.96
N ASN A 377 12.96 30.85 -8.56
CA ASN A 377 12.40 29.55 -8.18
C ASN A 377 13.33 28.68 -7.34
N TRP A 378 14.65 28.86 -7.44
CA TRP A 378 15.64 27.99 -6.81
C TRP A 378 16.54 28.73 -5.84
N LEU A 379 17.06 29.90 -6.19
CA LEU A 379 17.97 30.63 -5.29
C LEU A 379 17.39 30.98 -3.91
N PRO A 380 16.07 31.23 -3.72
CA PRO A 380 15.49 31.41 -2.39
C PRO A 380 15.63 30.17 -1.49
N PHE A 381 15.90 29.00 -2.10
CA PHE A 381 16.09 27.72 -1.42
C PHE A 381 17.53 27.21 -1.51
N LYS A 382 18.51 28.05 -1.92
CA LYS A 382 19.92 27.64 -2.16
C LYS A 382 20.53 26.86 -0.99
N GLU A 383 20.18 27.24 0.24
CA GLU A 383 20.65 26.59 1.46
C GLU A 383 20.26 25.11 1.58
N ARG A 384 19.23 24.68 0.83
CA ARG A 384 18.67 23.33 0.89
C ARG A 384 19.19 22.39 -0.19
N PHE A 385 19.96 22.86 -1.17
CA PHE A 385 20.47 21.97 -2.23
C PHE A 385 21.91 22.26 -2.69
N VAL A 386 22.42 23.47 -2.45
CA VAL A 386 23.81 23.82 -2.80
C VAL A 386 24.78 23.26 -1.74
N HIS A 387 25.91 22.74 -2.18
CA HIS A 387 26.89 22.06 -1.34
C HIS A 387 27.48 22.97 -0.24
N ALA A 388 27.67 24.26 -0.51
CA ALA A 388 28.14 25.25 0.47
C ALA A 388 27.34 25.26 1.79
N TRP A 389 26.03 25.04 1.72
CA TRP A 389 25.15 24.98 2.90
C TRP A 389 24.82 23.55 3.30
N THR A 390 24.45 22.69 2.33
CA THR A 390 24.10 21.29 2.63
C THR A 390 25.28 20.49 3.18
N GLY A 391 26.51 20.88 2.86
CA GLY A 391 27.76 20.33 3.38
C GLY A 391 27.99 20.54 4.89
N LYS A 392 27.10 21.31 5.54
CA LYS A 392 27.09 21.53 6.99
C LYS A 392 26.25 20.47 7.75
N HIS A 393 25.55 19.58 7.05
CA HIS A 393 24.61 18.61 7.66
C HIS A 393 24.98 17.15 7.39
N LEU A 394 24.68 16.25 8.35
CA LEU A 394 24.93 14.81 8.27
C LEU A 394 23.92 14.10 7.35
N HIS A 395 24.07 14.28 6.04
CA HIS A 395 23.21 13.63 5.03
C HIS A 395 23.77 12.32 4.47
N PHE A 396 24.98 11.90 4.87
CA PHE A 396 25.62 10.63 4.47
C PHE A 396 25.70 10.40 2.96
N GLY A 397 25.93 11.49 2.21
CA GLY A 397 25.98 11.45 0.74
C GLY A 397 24.61 11.37 0.05
N ASN A 398 23.50 11.44 0.79
CA ASN A 398 22.15 11.44 0.22
C ASN A 398 21.72 12.87 -0.17
N ARG A 399 21.59 13.13 -1.48
CA ARG A 399 21.08 14.40 -2.05
C ARG A 399 20.00 14.20 -3.12
N VAL A 400 19.59 12.94 -3.35
CA VAL A 400 18.58 12.56 -4.36
C VAL A 400 17.51 11.64 -3.78
N THR A 401 16.25 11.84 -4.17
CA THR A 401 15.07 11.08 -3.70
C THR A 401 14.78 9.83 -4.54
N SER A 402 15.62 9.50 -5.52
CA SER A 402 15.40 8.35 -6.42
C SER A 402 15.19 7.02 -5.68
N ARG A 403 15.74 6.90 -4.46
CA ARG A 403 15.54 5.75 -3.57
C ARG A 403 14.10 5.66 -3.03
N ALA A 404 13.49 6.81 -2.72
CA ALA A 404 12.07 6.88 -2.38
C ALA A 404 11.22 6.61 -3.61
N GLU A 405 11.55 7.16 -4.80
CA GLU A 405 10.80 6.88 -6.03
C GLU A 405 10.80 5.39 -6.43
N GLY A 406 11.94 4.71 -6.26
CA GLY A 406 12.07 3.27 -6.51
C GLY A 406 11.28 2.40 -5.52
N ALA A 407 11.38 2.73 -4.23
CA ALA A 407 10.59 2.11 -3.16
C ALA A 407 9.08 2.34 -3.42
N HIS A 408 8.75 3.57 -3.75
CA HIS A 408 7.42 3.99 -4.09
C HIS A 408 6.87 3.27 -5.33
N GLY A 409 7.70 3.00 -6.34
CA GLY A 409 7.33 2.21 -7.52
C GLY A 409 6.86 0.79 -7.18
N MET A 410 7.41 0.18 -6.13
CA MET A 410 6.96 -1.11 -5.61
C MET A 410 5.56 -0.99 -4.99
N LEU A 411 5.37 -0.02 -4.10
CA LEU A 411 4.08 0.21 -3.44
C LEU A 411 2.99 0.63 -4.45
N LYS A 412 3.32 1.47 -5.43
CA LYS A 412 2.47 1.80 -6.58
C LYS A 412 2.08 0.56 -7.36
N LYS A 413 2.99 -0.38 -7.66
CA LYS A 413 2.61 -1.63 -8.36
C LYS A 413 1.54 -2.41 -7.59
N TYR A 414 1.54 -2.34 -6.26
CA TYR A 414 0.53 -2.98 -5.42
C TYR A 414 -0.77 -2.16 -5.29
N LEU A 415 -0.69 -0.83 -5.25
CA LEU A 415 -1.84 0.08 -5.08
C LEU A 415 -2.54 0.49 -6.39
N THR A 416 -1.83 0.52 -7.52
CA THR A 416 -2.36 0.94 -8.85
C THR A 416 -3.15 -0.16 -9.55
N VAL A 417 -3.03 -1.42 -9.11
CA VAL A 417 -4.05 -2.43 -9.42
C VAL A 417 -5.25 -2.12 -8.53
N SER A 418 -6.10 -1.20 -9.00
CA SER A 418 -7.36 -0.70 -8.40
C SER A 418 -8.43 -1.77 -8.13
N THR A 419 -8.01 -3.03 -8.07
CA THR A 419 -8.81 -4.25 -8.04
C THR A 419 -8.22 -5.31 -7.08
N GLY A 420 -7.07 -5.06 -6.42
CA GLY A 420 -6.49 -5.97 -5.43
C GLY A 420 -7.32 -6.06 -4.14
N ASN A 421 -7.31 -7.23 -3.49
CA ASN A 421 -7.80 -7.43 -2.13
C ASN A 421 -6.79 -6.79 -1.16
N PHE A 422 -7.23 -5.95 -0.21
CA PHE A 422 -6.31 -5.27 0.71
C PHE A 422 -5.46 -6.25 1.53
N ASN A 423 -5.98 -7.45 1.86
CA ASN A 423 -5.20 -8.51 2.53
C ASN A 423 -3.92 -8.82 1.77
N GLU A 424 -3.98 -8.84 0.44
CA GLU A 424 -2.84 -9.14 -0.41
C GLU A 424 -1.90 -7.94 -0.52
N VAL A 425 -2.43 -6.71 -0.42
CA VAL A 425 -1.61 -5.49 -0.35
C VAL A 425 -0.86 -5.47 0.98
N ARG A 426 -1.54 -5.75 2.11
CA ARG A 426 -0.91 -5.91 3.43
C ARG A 426 0.14 -7.01 3.38
N GLU A 427 -0.20 -8.22 2.95
CA GLU A 427 0.74 -9.35 2.89
C GLU A 427 1.97 -9.03 2.04
N LYS A 428 1.80 -8.34 0.90
CA LYS A 428 2.94 -7.93 0.06
C LYS A 428 3.78 -6.84 0.70
N ILE A 429 3.16 -5.89 1.40
CA ILE A 429 3.88 -4.86 2.18
C ILE A 429 4.65 -5.54 3.32
N CYS A 430 4.01 -6.43 4.09
CA CYS A 430 4.66 -7.24 5.13
C CYS A 430 5.85 -7.99 4.57
N LEU A 431 5.66 -8.81 3.53
CA LEU A 431 6.72 -9.59 2.90
C LEU A 431 7.85 -8.72 2.39
N ALA A 432 7.56 -7.58 1.77
CA ALA A 432 8.59 -6.65 1.29
C ALA A 432 9.42 -6.07 2.45
N ILE A 433 8.76 -5.65 3.53
CA ILE A 433 9.40 -5.10 4.73
C ILE A 433 10.23 -6.17 5.44
N GLU A 434 9.65 -7.36 5.64
CA GLU A 434 10.32 -8.49 6.29
C GLU A 434 11.54 -8.96 5.49
N ASN A 435 11.44 -9.02 4.15
CA ASN A 435 12.58 -9.33 3.30
C ASN A 435 13.69 -8.28 3.44
N GLN A 436 13.37 -6.98 3.40
CA GLN A 436 14.36 -5.92 3.63
C GLN A 436 15.01 -6.02 5.02
N TYR A 437 14.21 -6.28 6.05
CA TYR A 437 14.70 -6.46 7.41
C TYR A 437 15.67 -7.64 7.50
N ASN A 438 15.30 -8.79 6.93
CA ASN A 438 16.12 -10.00 6.92
C ASN A 438 17.39 -9.81 6.08
N GLU A 439 17.32 -9.12 4.94
CA GLU A 439 18.48 -8.78 4.11
C GLU A 439 19.47 -7.89 4.87
N ILE A 440 19.00 -6.85 5.55
CA ILE A 440 19.84 -5.97 6.39
C ILE A 440 20.49 -6.78 7.52
N LYS A 441 19.72 -7.62 8.22
CA LYS A 441 20.23 -8.47 9.30
C LYS A 441 21.28 -9.47 8.80
N ALA A 442 21.00 -10.17 7.70
CA ALA A 442 21.93 -11.10 7.07
C ALA A 442 23.20 -10.40 6.60
N LYS A 443 23.09 -9.18 6.06
CA LYS A 443 24.24 -8.39 5.63
C LYS A 443 25.09 -7.93 6.80
N ILE A 444 24.50 -7.50 7.92
CA ILE A 444 25.26 -7.19 9.15
C ILE A 444 26.03 -8.43 9.62
N ALA A 445 25.36 -9.58 9.74
CA ALA A 445 26.00 -10.82 10.18
C ALA A 445 27.15 -11.24 9.23
N SER A 446 26.92 -11.13 7.92
CA SER A 446 27.92 -11.44 6.90
C SER A 446 29.14 -10.52 6.98
N GLU A 447 28.96 -9.20 7.11
CA GLU A 447 30.07 -8.23 7.20
C GLU A 447 30.82 -8.28 8.54
N LYS A 448 30.18 -8.74 9.62
CA LYS A 448 30.86 -9.06 10.89
C LYS A 448 31.78 -10.28 10.77
N LEU A 449 31.42 -11.27 9.94
CA LEU A 449 32.19 -12.50 9.78
C LEU A 449 33.24 -12.41 8.66
N ARG A 450 32.93 -11.72 7.56
CA ARG A 450 33.76 -11.68 6.35
C ARG A 450 34.51 -10.37 6.23
N VAL A 451 35.83 -10.47 6.30
CA VAL A 451 36.73 -9.34 6.10
C VAL A 451 37.18 -9.25 4.64
N THR A 452 36.79 -8.18 3.95
CA THR A 452 37.25 -7.88 2.59
C THR A 452 38.76 -7.59 2.57
N HIS A 453 39.52 -8.28 1.73
CA HIS A 453 40.99 -8.16 1.69
C HIS A 453 41.50 -6.72 1.49
N LYS A 454 40.83 -5.92 0.65
CA LYS A 454 41.22 -4.53 0.38
C LYS A 454 41.16 -3.61 1.62
N PHE A 455 40.41 -3.99 2.66
CA PHE A 455 40.31 -3.22 3.90
C PHE A 455 41.31 -3.67 4.98
N ARG A 456 42.15 -4.68 4.71
CA ARG A 456 43.19 -5.16 5.64
C ARG A 456 44.43 -4.28 5.60
N ILE A 457 44.25 -2.99 5.90
CA ILE A 457 45.31 -2.00 5.99
C ILE A 457 45.46 -1.52 7.44
N PRO A 458 46.68 -1.16 7.91
CA PRO A 458 46.93 -0.82 9.31
C PRO A 458 45.98 0.24 9.88
N ILE A 459 45.68 1.28 9.08
CA ILE A 459 44.84 2.40 9.51
C ILE A 459 43.37 2.00 9.76
N LEU A 460 42.85 0.95 9.12
CA LEU A 460 41.45 0.49 9.26
C LEU A 460 41.30 -0.74 10.16
N LYS A 461 42.40 -1.26 10.72
CA LYS A 461 42.46 -2.54 11.44
C LYS A 461 41.36 -2.68 12.50
N GLU A 462 41.18 -1.66 13.34
CA GLU A 462 40.20 -1.66 14.44
C GLU A 462 38.75 -1.46 13.98
N LEU A 463 38.53 -1.04 12.74
CA LEU A 463 37.19 -0.78 12.17
C LEU A 463 36.61 -1.99 11.44
N VAL A 464 37.47 -2.85 10.93
CA VAL A 464 37.09 -4.08 10.22
C VAL A 464 36.17 -4.92 11.11
N SER A 465 35.12 -5.51 10.53
CA SER A 465 34.03 -6.26 11.20
C SER A 465 33.11 -5.46 12.13
N HIS A 466 33.44 -4.21 12.44
CA HIS A 466 32.64 -3.33 13.30
C HIS A 466 31.93 -2.21 12.54
N VAL A 467 32.47 -1.83 11.38
CA VAL A 467 31.95 -0.80 10.48
C VAL A 467 31.51 -1.44 9.16
N SER A 468 30.45 -0.92 8.55
CA SER A 468 29.96 -1.44 7.27
C SER A 468 31.01 -1.31 6.16
N ASN A 469 31.00 -2.26 5.23
CA ASN A 469 31.88 -2.26 4.06
C ASN A 469 31.68 -1.02 3.17
N PHE A 470 30.48 -0.43 3.17
CA PHE A 470 30.23 0.83 2.48
C PHE A 470 31.10 1.95 3.08
N ALA A 471 31.02 2.14 4.41
CA ALA A 471 31.79 3.18 5.10
C ALA A 471 33.31 2.88 5.06
N LEU A 472 33.72 1.62 5.19
CA LEU A 472 35.12 1.22 4.97
C LEU A 472 35.59 1.56 3.55
N GLY A 473 34.72 1.43 2.54
CA GLY A 473 34.98 1.85 1.17
C GLY A 473 35.23 3.35 1.05
N GLU A 474 34.41 4.17 1.71
CA GLU A 474 34.61 5.63 1.72
C GLU A 474 35.86 6.04 2.49
N LEU A 475 36.17 5.39 3.62
CA LEU A 475 37.42 5.61 4.36
C LEU A 475 38.65 5.19 3.55
N PHE A 476 38.56 4.09 2.80
CA PHE A 476 39.64 3.64 1.93
C PHE A 476 39.95 4.67 0.85
N LYS A 477 38.94 5.27 0.21
CA LYS A 477 39.13 6.39 -0.73
C LYS A 477 39.82 7.59 -0.07
N GLN A 478 39.43 7.94 1.16
CA GLN A 478 40.08 9.03 1.89
C GLN A 478 41.54 8.70 2.23
N HIS A 479 41.86 7.44 2.52
CA HIS A 479 43.22 6.98 2.75
C HIS A 479 44.09 7.04 1.48
N GLU A 480 43.52 6.65 0.33
CA GLU A 480 44.18 6.80 -0.98
C GLU A 480 44.46 8.27 -1.29
N LEU A 481 43.50 9.17 -1.03
CA LEU A 481 43.71 10.62 -1.20
C LEU A 481 44.80 11.17 -0.28
N ALA A 482 44.84 10.71 0.98
CA ALA A 482 45.85 11.11 1.96
C ALA A 482 47.28 10.66 1.60
N THR A 483 47.42 9.63 0.77
CA THR A 483 48.71 9.03 0.40
C THR A 483 49.17 9.43 -1.01
N SER A 484 48.24 9.72 -1.93
CA SER A 484 48.53 9.94 -3.36
C SER A 484 48.57 11.41 -3.80
N SER A 485 48.05 12.35 -3.01
CA SER A 485 47.82 13.73 -3.46
C SER A 485 48.25 14.76 -2.42
N ILE A 486 48.76 15.91 -2.89
CA ILE A 486 48.90 17.10 -2.04
C ILE A 486 47.50 17.62 -1.75
N LEU A 487 47.09 17.53 -0.49
CA LEU A 487 45.78 17.97 -0.07
C LEU A 487 45.75 19.51 0.04
N GLY A 488 44.73 20.13 -0.57
CA GLY A 488 44.40 21.54 -0.31
C GLY A 488 43.93 21.76 1.14
N PRO A 489 43.49 22.98 1.53
CA PRO A 489 43.01 23.24 2.89
C PRO A 489 41.79 22.38 3.25
N CYS A 490 41.78 21.85 4.47
CA CYS A 490 40.65 21.04 4.96
C CYS A 490 39.45 21.92 5.28
N ARG A 491 38.34 21.68 4.58
CA ARG A 491 37.05 22.35 4.86
C ARG A 491 36.16 21.59 5.84
N GLY A 492 36.55 20.36 6.19
CA GLY A 492 35.78 19.46 7.06
C GLY A 492 34.48 18.92 6.46
N HIS A 493 34.15 19.23 5.20
CA HIS A 493 32.89 18.85 4.55
C HIS A 493 32.66 17.34 4.57
N PHE A 494 33.65 16.54 4.21
CA PHE A 494 33.53 15.08 4.22
C PHE A 494 33.14 14.57 5.60
N SER A 495 33.82 15.02 6.66
CA SER A 495 33.52 14.61 8.03
C SER A 495 32.17 15.11 8.53
N LYS A 496 31.78 16.34 8.20
CA LYS A 496 30.47 16.90 8.55
C LYS A 496 29.30 16.20 7.84
N THR A 497 29.49 15.77 6.59
CA THR A 497 28.43 15.16 5.79
C THR A 497 28.34 13.66 5.99
N MET A 498 29.48 12.99 6.05
CA MET A 498 29.57 11.53 6.18
C MET A 498 29.68 11.07 7.63
N GLY A 499 30.10 11.90 8.59
CA GLY A 499 30.41 11.43 9.94
C GLY A 499 31.58 10.44 9.96
N LEU A 500 32.54 10.63 9.04
CA LEU A 500 33.72 9.79 8.84
C LEU A 500 34.99 10.67 8.77
N PRO A 501 36.15 10.20 9.26
CA PRO A 501 37.42 10.92 9.10
C PRO A 501 37.75 11.21 7.64
N CYS A 502 38.13 12.45 7.34
CA CYS A 502 38.58 12.85 6.00
C CYS A 502 40.07 12.54 5.79
N ALA A 503 40.55 12.65 4.55
CA ALA A 503 41.94 12.44 4.17
C ALA A 503 42.92 13.24 5.05
N HIS A 504 42.62 14.50 5.36
CA HIS A 504 43.47 15.36 6.22
C HIS A 504 43.63 14.80 7.64
N MET A 505 42.56 14.25 8.22
CA MET A 505 42.63 13.62 9.53
C MET A 505 43.50 12.36 9.49
N MET A 506 43.46 11.61 8.39
CA MET A 506 44.27 10.40 8.21
C MET A 506 45.76 10.72 8.06
N THR A 507 46.13 11.80 7.38
CA THR A 507 47.53 12.26 7.29
C THR A 507 48.12 12.54 8.68
N ASN A 508 47.31 13.07 9.60
CA ASN A 508 47.76 13.41 10.96
C ASN A 508 47.92 12.21 11.89
N LYS A 509 47.40 11.02 11.53
CA LYS A 509 47.42 9.81 12.38
C LYS A 509 48.79 9.09 12.42
N LYS A 510 49.82 9.53 11.68
CA LYS A 510 51.21 9.00 11.74
C LYS A 510 51.34 7.46 11.75
N GLY A 511 50.43 6.74 11.10
CA GLY A 511 50.44 5.27 11.06
C GLY A 511 49.60 4.57 12.15
N GLU A 512 48.94 5.32 13.03
CA GLU A 512 47.96 4.80 13.98
C GLU A 512 46.65 4.39 13.29
N SER A 513 45.96 3.41 13.89
CA SER A 513 44.63 2.99 13.45
C SER A 513 43.55 4.02 13.82
N LEU A 514 42.53 4.14 12.98
CA LEU A 514 41.31 4.85 13.31
C LEU A 514 40.54 4.11 14.40
N LEU A 515 39.95 4.85 15.32
CA LEU A 515 39.18 4.29 16.41
C LEU A 515 37.71 4.22 16.07
N LEU A 516 36.99 3.30 16.70
CA LEU A 516 35.55 3.18 16.57
C LEU A 516 34.80 4.45 17.02
N SER A 517 35.38 5.23 17.95
CA SER A 517 34.88 6.54 18.38
C SER A 517 34.95 7.61 17.29
N ASP A 518 35.82 7.44 16.30
CA ASP A 518 35.98 8.37 15.19
C ASP A 518 34.86 8.17 14.14
N ILE A 519 34.06 7.11 14.27
CA ILE A 519 33.06 6.68 13.29
C ILE A 519 31.65 6.92 13.81
N HIS A 520 30.86 7.69 13.05
CA HIS A 520 29.48 7.97 13.39
C HIS A 520 28.62 6.69 13.55
N PRO A 521 27.71 6.61 14.54
CA PRO A 521 26.88 5.41 14.80
C PRO A 521 26.07 4.90 13.60
N GLN A 522 25.76 5.75 12.62
CA GLN A 522 25.14 5.35 11.35
C GLN A 522 25.87 4.19 10.68
N TRP A 523 27.20 4.17 10.73
CA TRP A 523 28.05 3.21 10.01
C TRP A 523 28.48 2.01 10.85
N ARG A 524 28.30 2.11 12.16
CA ARG A 524 28.65 1.09 13.14
C ARG A 524 27.65 -0.06 13.06
N ILE A 525 28.12 -1.25 12.69
CA ILE A 525 27.32 -2.48 12.62
C ILE A 525 27.47 -3.33 13.89
N ASP A 526 28.55 -3.14 14.64
CA ASP A 526 28.82 -3.77 15.94
C ASP A 526 27.78 -3.42 17.00
N ILE A 527 27.40 -2.14 17.09
CA ILE A 527 26.38 -1.66 18.03
C ILE A 527 24.95 -2.06 17.66
N ARG A 528 24.78 -2.76 16.53
CA ARG A 528 23.46 -3.18 16.03
C ARG A 528 23.22 -4.61 16.46
N SER A 529 22.20 -4.77 17.29
CA SER A 529 21.65 -6.07 17.65
C SER A 529 20.19 -6.13 17.20
N PHE A 530 19.95 -6.97 16.20
CA PHE A 530 18.60 -7.39 15.82
C PHE A 530 18.39 -8.77 16.44
N THR A 531 18.27 -8.84 17.77
CA THR A 531 17.72 -10.04 18.41
C THR A 531 16.41 -10.35 17.71
N ASN A 532 16.12 -11.64 17.49
CA ASN A 532 14.88 -12.04 16.86
C ASN A 532 13.74 -11.24 17.49
N VAL A 533 12.86 -10.71 16.64
CA VAL A 533 11.51 -10.34 17.07
C VAL A 533 10.80 -11.66 17.38
N ASP A 534 11.31 -12.41 18.36
CA ASP A 534 10.59 -13.49 19.00
C ASP A 534 9.53 -12.77 19.83
N GLY A 535 8.25 -12.98 19.46
CA GLY A 535 7.07 -12.74 20.28
C GLY A 535 7.05 -11.41 21.04
N GLY A 536 6.29 -10.45 20.51
CA GLY A 536 6.28 -9.07 20.97
C GLY A 536 6.36 -8.87 22.48
N VAL A 537 7.22 -7.94 22.90
CA VAL A 537 7.23 -7.42 24.27
C VAL A 537 7.60 -5.93 24.23
N ASN A 538 6.61 -5.13 24.64
CA ASN A 538 6.68 -3.92 25.47
C ASN A 538 7.38 -2.67 24.94
N GLY A 539 6.59 -1.86 24.22
CA GLY A 539 6.67 -0.39 24.28
C GLY A 539 5.47 0.24 25.02
N ASN A 540 4.26 -0.30 24.82
CA ASN A 540 3.04 0.11 25.54
C ASN A 540 2.40 -1.04 26.35
N GLY A 541 2.89 -2.27 26.18
CA GLY A 541 2.37 -3.46 26.88
C GLY A 541 2.62 -3.42 28.38
N SER A 542 3.79 -2.95 28.84
CA SER A 542 4.13 -2.92 30.27
C SER A 542 3.34 -1.86 31.05
N GLU A 543 3.03 -0.72 30.44
CA GLU A 543 2.26 0.35 31.08
C GLU A 543 0.76 -0.04 31.15
N ILE A 544 0.24 -0.65 30.09
CA ILE A 544 -1.13 -1.19 30.05
C ILE A 544 -1.27 -2.40 30.99
N GLU A 545 -0.31 -3.32 31.01
CA GLU A 545 -0.29 -4.44 31.95
C GLU A 545 -0.19 -3.97 33.40
N CYS A 546 0.62 -2.93 33.67
CA CYS A 546 0.71 -2.32 34.99
C CYS A 546 -0.62 -1.67 35.40
N LEU A 547 -1.27 -0.90 34.51
CA LEU A 547 -2.58 -0.31 34.75
C LEU A 547 -3.68 -1.35 34.94
N LEU A 548 -3.68 -2.41 34.13
CA LEU A 548 -4.62 -3.53 34.26
C LEU A 548 -4.42 -4.28 35.58
N LYS A 549 -3.16 -4.48 35.99
CA LYS A 549 -2.82 -5.13 37.26
C LYS A 549 -3.24 -4.26 38.45
N ASN A 550 -2.97 -2.96 38.40
CA ASN A 550 -3.43 -1.99 39.41
C ASN A 550 -4.95 -1.95 39.51
N PHE A 551 -5.67 -1.98 38.37
CA PHE A 551 -7.12 -2.07 38.36
C PHE A 551 -7.61 -3.41 38.93
N GLN A 552 -7.02 -4.54 38.55
CA GLN A 552 -7.39 -5.86 39.10
C GLN A 552 -7.20 -5.91 40.61
N ASP A 553 -6.12 -5.33 41.13
CA ASP A 553 -5.82 -5.33 42.56
C ASP A 553 -6.73 -4.36 43.33
N LYS A 554 -7.02 -3.17 42.80
CA LYS A 554 -8.03 -2.25 43.37
C LYS A 554 -9.43 -2.86 43.31
N TYR A 555 -9.76 -3.53 42.20
CA TYR A 555 -11.03 -4.22 42.01
C TYR A 555 -11.24 -5.36 42.99
N LYS A 556 -10.22 -6.16 43.33
CA LYS A 556 -10.35 -7.20 44.37
C LYS A 556 -10.79 -6.62 45.72
N CYS A 557 -10.31 -5.42 46.05
CA CYS A 557 -10.56 -4.74 47.32
C CYS A 557 -11.84 -3.87 47.34
N MET A 558 -12.54 -3.70 46.22
CA MET A 558 -13.77 -2.88 46.16
C MET A 558 -15.00 -3.57 46.81
N PRO A 559 -15.94 -2.79 47.39
CA PRO A 559 -17.26 -3.26 47.80
C PRO A 559 -18.05 -3.88 46.64
N LEU A 560 -18.93 -4.85 46.92
CA LEU A 560 -19.68 -5.60 45.91
C LEU A 560 -20.52 -4.71 44.97
N VAL A 561 -21.11 -3.64 45.50
CA VAL A 561 -21.94 -2.70 44.73
C VAL A 561 -21.10 -1.93 43.70
N GLU A 562 -19.92 -1.45 44.09
CA GLU A 562 -18.99 -0.72 43.23
C GLU A 562 -18.34 -1.64 42.16
N LYS A 563 -18.12 -2.92 42.52
CA LYS A 563 -17.70 -3.96 41.58
C LYS A 563 -18.71 -4.14 40.45
N GLU A 564 -20.00 -4.26 40.79
CA GLU A 564 -21.06 -4.42 39.79
C GLU A 564 -21.20 -3.21 38.87
N ASP A 565 -21.10 -2.00 39.41
CA ASP A 565 -21.21 -0.78 38.60
C ASP A 565 -19.98 -0.56 37.71
N SER A 566 -18.77 -0.89 38.20
CA SER A 566 -17.56 -0.91 37.37
C SER A 566 -17.68 -1.92 36.22
N LEU A 567 -18.20 -3.12 36.48
CA LEU A 567 -18.43 -4.13 35.43
C LEU A 567 -19.49 -3.69 34.42
N LYS A 568 -20.57 -3.01 34.85
CA LYS A 568 -21.59 -2.47 33.93
C LYS A 568 -21.03 -1.38 33.04
N GLN A 569 -20.22 -0.47 33.58
CA GLN A 569 -19.58 0.60 32.80
C GLN A 569 -18.56 0.05 31.80
N ILE A 570 -17.74 -0.92 32.21
CA ILE A 570 -16.82 -1.60 31.30
C ILE A 570 -17.60 -2.38 30.22
N ALA A 571 -18.67 -3.07 30.59
CA ALA A 571 -19.52 -3.76 29.63
C ALA A 571 -20.19 -2.79 28.64
N GLN A 572 -20.57 -1.58 29.06
CA GLN A 572 -21.12 -0.54 28.16
C GLN A 572 -20.05 0.06 27.23
N LEU A 573 -18.81 0.23 27.70
CA LEU A 573 -17.67 0.67 26.88
C LEU A 573 -17.24 -0.40 25.87
N ILE A 574 -17.31 -1.67 26.28
CA ILE A 574 -17.13 -2.81 25.41
C ILE A 574 -18.29 -2.83 24.41
N ASP A 575 -19.55 -2.90 24.82
CA ASP A 575 -20.68 -3.00 23.89
C ASP A 575 -21.02 -1.72 23.10
N ALA A 576 -20.27 -0.63 23.30
CA ALA A 576 -20.39 0.57 22.48
C ALA A 576 -20.15 0.23 20.99
N PRO A 577 -21.08 0.58 20.08
CA PRO A 577 -20.90 0.35 18.66
C PRO A 577 -19.70 1.17 18.17
N ILE A 578 -18.71 0.49 17.57
CA ILE A 578 -17.61 1.17 16.88
C ILE A 578 -18.25 2.06 15.82
N PRO A 579 -18.01 3.39 15.82
CA PRO A 579 -18.53 4.25 14.76
C PRO A 579 -18.06 3.66 13.42
N LEU A 580 -19.01 3.29 12.56
CA LEU A 580 -18.73 2.77 11.23
C LEU A 580 -17.75 3.74 10.56
N THR A 581 -16.51 3.31 10.34
CA THR A 581 -15.55 4.10 9.56
C THR A 581 -16.14 4.23 8.16
N LEU A 582 -16.58 5.43 7.80
CA LEU A 582 -17.11 5.71 6.48
C LEU A 582 -15.95 5.85 5.48
N GLU A 583 -16.19 5.44 4.24
CA GLU A 583 -15.20 5.61 3.17
C GLU A 583 -14.83 7.11 3.01
N PRO A 584 -13.58 7.42 2.65
CA PRO A 584 -13.18 8.75 2.24
C PRO A 584 -14.08 9.26 1.12
N SER A 585 -14.32 10.57 1.11
CA SER A 585 -15.12 11.20 0.05
C SER A 585 -14.47 10.99 -1.32
N ILE A 586 -15.20 10.39 -2.26
CA ILE A 586 -14.79 10.35 -3.67
C ILE A 586 -15.03 11.73 -4.25
N GLN A 587 -13.96 12.49 -4.56
CA GLN A 587 -14.13 13.76 -5.27
C GLN A 587 -14.63 13.50 -6.70
N PRO A 588 -15.80 14.05 -7.08
CA PRO A 588 -16.40 13.77 -8.39
C PRO A 588 -15.44 14.18 -9.51
N THR A 589 -15.19 13.28 -10.46
CA THR A 589 -14.57 13.66 -11.73
C THR A 589 -15.58 14.42 -12.60
N LYS A 590 -15.11 15.21 -13.58
CA LYS A 590 -15.99 15.83 -14.59
C LYS A 590 -16.85 14.81 -15.37
N ASP A 591 -16.57 13.51 -15.26
CA ASP A 591 -17.32 12.40 -15.88
C ASP A 591 -18.29 11.66 -14.91
N ASP A 592 -18.32 11.99 -13.62
CA ASP A 592 -19.00 11.19 -12.57
C ASP A 592 -20.44 11.59 -12.24
N HIS A 593 -21.13 12.38 -13.07
CA HIS A 593 -22.59 12.57 -12.92
C HIS A 593 -23.42 11.28 -13.15
N ARG A 594 -22.79 10.11 -13.29
CA ARG A 594 -23.44 8.86 -13.68
C ARG A 594 -23.56 7.78 -12.61
N VAL A 595 -22.90 7.87 -11.45
CA VAL A 595 -22.96 6.82 -10.42
C VAL A 595 -23.10 7.38 -9.00
N LEU A 596 -24.10 8.24 -8.78
CA LEU A 596 -24.59 8.49 -7.42
C LEU A 596 -26.10 8.30 -7.42
N ARG A 597 -26.52 7.15 -6.90
CA ARG A 597 -27.80 6.82 -6.25
C ARG A 597 -28.09 5.34 -6.41
N LYS A 598 -27.72 4.57 -5.38
CA LYS A 598 -28.46 3.41 -4.84
C LYS A 598 -27.70 2.86 -3.63
N GLU A 599 -27.59 3.66 -2.59
CA GLU A 599 -27.49 3.13 -1.23
C GLU A 599 -28.91 3.20 -0.67
N LYS A 600 -29.60 2.06 -0.72
CA LYS A 600 -30.77 1.84 0.14
C LYS A 600 -30.22 1.16 1.39
N GLU A 601 -30.65 1.67 2.54
CA GLU A 601 -30.45 1.06 3.86
C GLU A 601 -30.63 -0.45 3.79
N ILE A 602 -29.61 -1.18 4.21
CA ILE A 602 -29.69 -2.61 4.50
C ILE A 602 -29.74 -2.70 6.03
N ALA A 603 -30.90 -3.06 6.56
CA ALA A 603 -31.07 -3.43 7.95
C ALA A 603 -30.21 -4.69 8.25
N LEU A 604 -29.37 -4.60 9.27
CA LEU A 604 -28.63 -5.74 9.82
C LEU A 604 -29.58 -6.72 10.54
N PRO A 605 -29.37 -8.05 10.44
CA PRO A 605 -30.12 -9.02 11.22
C PRO A 605 -29.62 -9.07 12.68
N PRO A 606 -30.50 -9.32 13.67
CA PRO A 606 -30.12 -9.39 15.07
C PRO A 606 -29.45 -10.74 15.38
N VAL A 607 -28.19 -10.71 15.80
CA VAL A 607 -27.51 -11.84 16.41
C VAL A 607 -27.49 -11.61 17.92
N ILE A 608 -28.58 -12.02 18.59
CA ILE A 608 -28.64 -12.15 20.05
C ILE A 608 -29.11 -13.56 20.34
N LEU A 609 -28.23 -14.38 20.95
CA LEU A 609 -28.52 -15.38 21.99
C LEU A 609 -27.40 -16.41 22.09
N GLN A 610 -26.39 -16.15 22.93
CA GLN A 610 -25.62 -17.24 23.54
C GLN A 610 -24.93 -16.88 24.87
N LEU A 611 -25.55 -16.06 25.72
CA LEU A 611 -25.06 -15.80 27.09
C LEU A 611 -26.09 -16.05 28.21
N SER A 612 -27.16 -16.83 27.94
CA SER A 612 -28.20 -17.13 28.93
C SER A 612 -28.01 -18.44 29.71
N ARG A 613 -26.86 -19.12 29.64
CA ARG A 613 -26.66 -20.45 30.26
C ARG A 613 -25.53 -20.55 31.30
N LEU A 614 -25.29 -19.49 32.08
CA LEU A 614 -24.45 -19.56 33.28
C LEU A 614 -25.19 -18.94 34.48
N ARG A 615 -26.22 -19.64 34.98
CA ARG A 615 -26.75 -19.43 36.33
C ARG A 615 -26.71 -20.79 37.04
N LYS A 616 -26.18 -20.77 38.27
CA LYS A 616 -25.97 -21.87 39.23
C LYS A 616 -24.54 -22.42 39.28
N ARG A 617 -23.59 -21.63 39.80
CA ARG A 617 -22.37 -22.06 40.52
C ARG A 617 -21.91 -20.94 41.50
N PRO A 618 -21.12 -21.24 42.55
CA PRO A 618 -20.96 -20.38 43.72
C PRO A 618 -20.34 -19.02 43.39
N GLU A 619 -20.86 -17.97 44.04
CA GLU A 619 -20.72 -16.56 43.66
C GLU A 619 -19.25 -16.12 43.51
N ASN A 620 -18.34 -16.60 44.36
CA ASN A 620 -16.95 -16.12 44.37
C ASN A 620 -16.08 -16.59 43.19
N VAL A 621 -16.44 -17.70 42.50
CA VAL A 621 -15.68 -18.20 41.33
C VAL A 621 -16.16 -17.57 40.02
N VAL A 622 -17.42 -17.12 39.98
CA VAL A 622 -18.05 -16.51 38.79
C VAL A 622 -17.59 -15.05 38.60
N PHE A 623 -17.31 -14.32 39.68
CA PHE A 623 -16.83 -12.94 39.57
C PHE A 623 -15.40 -12.83 39.03
N ALA A 624 -14.48 -13.72 39.47
CA ALA A 624 -13.12 -13.76 38.96
C ALA A 624 -13.10 -14.10 37.45
N THR A 625 -13.83 -15.13 37.05
CA THR A 625 -13.92 -15.54 35.63
C THR A 625 -14.60 -14.49 34.74
N LYS A 626 -15.60 -13.75 35.23
CA LYS A 626 -16.19 -12.62 34.48
C LYS A 626 -15.21 -11.47 34.30
N LEU A 627 -14.45 -11.12 35.34
CA LEU A 627 -13.43 -10.07 35.25
C LEU A 627 -12.32 -10.47 34.28
N ASP A 628 -11.84 -11.72 34.32
CA ASP A 628 -10.81 -12.21 33.40
C ASP A 628 -11.28 -12.23 31.94
N ILE A 629 -12.55 -12.60 31.69
CA ILE A 629 -13.15 -12.54 30.35
C ILE A 629 -13.28 -11.08 29.87
N ILE A 630 -13.72 -10.17 30.74
CA ILE A 630 -13.90 -8.75 30.42
C ILE A 630 -12.54 -8.06 30.22
N VAL A 631 -11.54 -8.38 31.03
CA VAL A 631 -10.16 -7.90 30.89
C VAL A 631 -9.53 -8.47 29.61
N GLY A 632 -9.79 -9.74 29.28
CA GLY A 632 -9.37 -10.34 28.00
C GLY A 632 -10.02 -9.65 26.79
N LEU A 633 -11.31 -9.34 26.86
CA LEU A 633 -12.04 -8.61 25.83
C LEU A 633 -11.60 -7.13 25.72
N ALA A 634 -11.29 -6.50 26.85
CA ALA A 634 -10.70 -5.16 26.91
C ALA A 634 -9.29 -5.15 26.31
N HIS A 635 -8.46 -6.17 26.56
CA HIS A 635 -7.14 -6.33 25.96
C HIS A 635 -7.23 -6.42 24.43
N ILE A 636 -8.22 -7.15 23.91
CA ILE A 636 -8.51 -7.23 22.46
C ILE A 636 -9.01 -5.88 21.91
N ARG A 637 -9.89 -5.17 22.62
CA ARG A 637 -10.45 -3.88 22.18
C ARG A 637 -9.51 -2.68 22.36
N MET A 638 -8.52 -2.76 23.25
CA MET A 638 -7.56 -1.68 23.50
C MET A 638 -6.62 -1.39 22.33
N LYS A 639 -6.52 -2.30 21.35
CA LYS A 639 -5.83 -2.09 20.07
C LYS A 639 -6.63 -1.25 19.04
N THR A 640 -7.75 -0.65 19.46
CA THR A 640 -8.64 0.17 18.60
C THR A 640 -8.96 1.51 19.27
N LEU A 641 -9.66 2.43 18.57
CA LEU A 641 -10.12 3.73 19.11
C LEU A 641 -10.92 3.63 20.42
N ALA A 642 -11.58 2.49 20.70
CA ALA A 642 -12.24 2.24 21.98
C ALA A 642 -11.23 2.12 23.15
N GLY A 643 -10.01 1.70 22.85
CA GLY A 643 -8.90 1.60 23.81
C GLY A 643 -8.49 2.93 24.43
N VAL A 644 -8.63 4.05 23.70
CA VAL A 644 -8.30 5.39 24.21
C VAL A 644 -9.31 5.85 25.25
N LEU A 645 -10.60 5.54 25.07
CA LEU A 645 -11.65 5.83 26.05
C LEU A 645 -11.52 4.95 27.30
N ILE A 646 -11.15 3.68 27.12
CA ILE A 646 -10.88 2.75 28.21
C ILE A 646 -9.62 3.17 28.98
N LEU A 647 -8.54 3.59 28.30
CA LEU A 647 -7.34 4.14 28.94
C LEU A 647 -7.65 5.42 29.73
N SER A 648 -8.39 6.36 29.13
CA SER A 648 -8.76 7.62 29.78
C SER A 648 -9.63 7.39 31.02
N TRP A 649 -10.49 6.36 31.01
CA TRP A 649 -11.29 5.98 32.17
C TRP A 649 -10.44 5.27 33.24
N LEU A 650 -9.54 4.36 32.84
CA LEU A 650 -8.62 3.68 33.76
C LEU A 650 -7.68 4.66 34.47
N ILE A 651 -7.21 5.71 33.77
CA ILE A 651 -6.39 6.79 34.34
C ILE A 651 -7.18 7.63 35.37
N ASN A 652 -8.45 7.91 35.09
CA ASN A 652 -9.34 8.63 36.01
C ASN A 652 -9.76 7.80 37.24
N MET A 653 -9.58 6.47 37.21
CA MET A 653 -9.81 5.60 38.36
C MET A 653 -8.52 5.25 39.13
N SER A 654 -7.34 5.41 38.52
CA SER A 654 -6.04 5.18 39.16
C SER A 654 -5.49 6.43 39.86
N THR A 655 -5.97 7.61 39.49
CA THR A 655 -5.92 8.83 40.32
C THR A 655 -7.05 8.82 41.35
#